data_AF-A0A7S2LW19-F1
#
_entry.id   AF-A0A7S2LW19-F1
#
_cell.length_a   1.000
_cell.length_b   1.000
_cell.length_c   1.000
_cell.angle_alpha   90.00
_cell.angle_beta   90.00
_cell.angle_gamma   90.00
#
_symmetry.space_group_name_H-M   'P 1'
#
loop_
_entity.id
_entity.type
_entity.pdbx_description
1 polymer ?
#
loop_
_entity_poly.entity_id
_entity_poly.type
_entity_poly.pdbx_seq_one_letter_code
_entity_poly.pdbx_strand_id
1 'polypeptide(L)'
;EQMMGRPYDLNVGMTVIPEASGGGQSRKGSVPGCGLGLVAPTQGRPAAPLSAPALKRGKTCGFDGMRSSSRESERAVGSGGPSGGSTSRSSRSGVSFGLGELGTHMANALSRAFTSGSLLSGAGSQSESDGLGVRTQSSSGTMPRTETGINRKALSELEFKDPSILRGCPVANVLRRWAFVLGDQACTADYYELSKKVDHIDAFVSHNWSTPQGLKFLTLALHFNLDAAYVVSFAVCIVPFTLASCGIIPTALFRFEGHPVEFGCWCQVTGTLTFVFTLLYWQEVARLAGLRGPSLFLDKTCVHQTDADLKRQGISSLAAFLGHSWSMVVLYSDVYLEKLWTVYEIASFLLLFPRGYLHVRPVYIPRLVLSGMAVNALVRVLTTTMQNHSHFFRAKLATIHITGVATDFVLESVVVLPVALALSSICTWWAREQAQIHDRLGKFKIRNATCQNEEDRKLIERNVAIFAQAFEHVPIGTDKAAALDVFDMLVQKEVPIVLRASLGRTGVPYKFALTFFAIHQFYTMDALSAGIRWGRGWDKIIMTLLSNVLLFSCIGPLGVAACSLIPKLLLRYRCSHFLCVLASFPVIALLWGLATVLQVIAHNARTSAWCAATFACLSVALVVTTYLVFIYSPDTRIEHPRLRLKESQAFVPDKSSDEDEESIWTATNRRRGSLRTIRSGVGRTGTTPSDSDEDDDSGGESSSGPQEGSDESTDVEQGRGVCRLRRLFWCR
;
A
#
# COMPACT_ATOMS: atom_id res chain seq x y z
N GLU A 1 23.83 33.57 11.61
CA GLU A 1 22.64 32.86 12.12
C GLU A 1 21.79 33.78 12.99
N GLN A 2 20.48 33.84 12.76
CA GLN A 2 19.45 34.36 13.67
C GLN A 2 18.06 34.02 13.06
N MET A 3 17.05 33.83 13.90
CA MET A 3 15.67 33.38 13.63
C MET A 3 15.38 31.87 13.79
N MET A 4 15.11 31.47 15.03
CA MET A 4 14.08 30.47 15.33
C MET A 4 12.83 31.20 15.85
N GLY A 5 11.66 30.82 15.34
CA GLY A 5 10.39 31.51 15.57
C GLY A 5 9.73 31.22 16.92
N ARG A 6 8.78 32.09 17.30
CA ARG A 6 8.01 32.05 18.55
C ARG A 6 7.04 30.85 18.61
N PRO A 7 6.67 30.36 19.81
CA PRO A 7 5.53 29.46 19.99
C PRO A 7 4.20 30.22 19.84
N TYR A 8 3.13 29.46 19.58
CA TYR A 8 1.74 29.97 19.53
C TYR A 8 1.09 29.90 20.93
N ASP A 9 0.44 30.98 21.34
CA ASP A 9 -0.43 31.00 22.52
C ASP A 9 -1.74 30.23 22.26
N LEU A 10 -2.10 29.34 23.19
CA LEU A 10 -3.39 28.66 23.25
C LEU A 10 -4.04 28.99 24.60
N ASN A 11 -4.81 30.08 24.61
CA ASN A 11 -5.42 30.62 25.81
C ASN A 11 -6.71 29.83 26.15
N VAL A 12 -6.62 28.90 27.10
CA VAL A 12 -7.79 28.22 27.70
C VAL A 12 -7.90 28.69 29.14
N GLY A 13 -8.88 29.56 29.41
CA GLY A 13 -9.13 30.06 30.76
C GLY A 13 -9.68 28.96 31.66
N MET A 14 -8.90 28.55 32.66
CA MET A 14 -9.37 27.73 33.78
C MET A 14 -9.37 28.60 35.04
N THR A 15 -10.56 28.93 35.54
CA THR A 15 -10.74 29.70 36.76
C THR A 15 -10.39 28.85 37.97
N VAL A 16 -9.33 29.20 38.69
CA VAL A 16 -8.99 28.61 39.99
C VAL A 16 -9.50 29.54 41.09
N ILE A 17 -10.35 29.02 41.97
CA ILE A 17 -10.74 29.67 43.24
C ILE A 17 -9.97 28.94 44.35
N PRO A 18 -9.30 29.66 45.27
CA PRO A 18 -8.50 29.04 46.32
C PRO A 18 -9.36 28.56 47.49
N GLU A 19 -9.06 27.37 48.01
CA GLU A 19 -9.51 26.96 49.34
C GLU A 19 -8.66 27.66 50.42
N ALA A 20 -9.33 28.20 51.43
CA ALA A 20 -8.70 28.67 52.66
C ALA A 20 -9.33 27.96 53.87
N SER A 21 -8.50 27.68 54.87
CA SER A 21 -8.81 26.94 56.09
C SER A 21 -9.95 27.55 56.94
N GLY A 22 -10.81 26.69 57.48
CA GLY A 22 -11.73 27.04 58.57
C GLY A 22 -12.49 25.80 59.08
N GLY A 23 -12.29 25.42 60.33
CA GLY A 23 -12.94 24.22 60.91
C GLY A 23 -14.29 24.51 61.56
N GLY A 24 -15.04 23.45 61.93
CA GLY A 24 -16.23 23.61 62.78
C GLY A 24 -17.33 22.54 62.64
N GLN A 25 -17.34 21.60 63.57
CA GLN A 25 -18.53 20.97 64.17
C GLN A 25 -19.74 20.50 63.31
N SER A 26 -19.90 19.17 63.27
CA SER A 26 -21.00 18.43 63.93
C SER A 26 -22.42 18.33 63.32
N ARG A 27 -23.00 17.13 63.53
CA ARG A 27 -24.42 16.69 63.47
C ARG A 27 -25.12 16.39 62.12
N LYS A 28 -25.27 15.07 61.91
CA LYS A 28 -26.53 14.29 61.75
C LYS A 28 -27.67 14.88 60.88
N GLY A 29 -28.17 14.07 59.93
CA GLY A 29 -29.62 13.99 59.66
C GLY A 29 -30.08 13.57 58.25
N SER A 30 -30.58 12.34 58.12
CA SER A 30 -31.81 11.96 57.37
C SER A 30 -32.21 12.67 56.04
N VAL A 31 -32.03 11.97 54.91
CA VAL A 31 -33.07 11.26 54.09
C VAL A 31 -34.57 11.54 54.44
N PRO A 32 -35.57 11.51 53.52
CA PRO A 32 -35.62 11.48 52.03
C PRO A 32 -36.49 12.60 51.39
N GLY A 33 -36.76 12.56 50.07
CA GLY A 33 -37.95 13.24 49.50
C GLY A 33 -38.10 13.19 47.98
N CYS A 34 -39.13 12.51 47.48
CA CYS A 34 -39.54 12.49 46.05
C CYS A 34 -40.16 13.83 45.60
N GLY A 35 -40.25 14.10 44.29
CA GLY A 35 -41.12 15.17 43.80
C GLY A 35 -41.07 15.50 42.30
N LEU A 36 -41.99 14.91 41.53
CA LEU A 36 -42.34 15.28 40.15
C LEU A 36 -42.65 16.79 39.96
N GLY A 37 -42.42 17.31 38.74
CA GLY A 37 -42.97 18.60 38.31
C GLY A 37 -42.75 18.89 36.82
N LEU A 38 -43.79 18.69 35.99
CA LEU A 38 -43.84 19.26 34.62
C LEU A 38 -43.95 20.79 34.69
N VAL A 39 -43.37 21.52 33.73
CA VAL A 39 -44.04 22.59 32.95
C VAL A 39 -43.26 22.84 31.64
N ALA A 40 -44.00 22.91 30.54
CA ALA A 40 -43.69 23.68 29.33
C ALA A 40 -45.00 24.43 28.94
N PRO A 41 -45.06 25.31 27.92
CA PRO A 41 -44.02 25.93 27.10
C PRO A 41 -44.15 27.48 27.07
N THR A 42 -43.40 28.19 26.22
CA THR A 42 -43.95 29.33 25.43
C THR A 42 -43.04 29.75 24.27
N GLN A 43 -43.63 30.39 23.27
CA GLN A 43 -43.00 30.84 22.02
C GLN A 43 -42.59 32.32 22.09
N GLY A 44 -41.60 32.72 21.27
CA GLY A 44 -41.25 34.14 21.03
C GLY A 44 -40.44 34.28 19.74
N ARG A 45 -40.82 35.23 18.86
CA ARG A 45 -40.36 35.34 17.46
C ARG A 45 -39.42 36.57 17.24
N PRO A 46 -38.93 36.88 16.01
CA PRO A 46 -37.55 37.32 15.80
C PRO A 46 -37.38 38.84 15.59
N ALA A 47 -36.11 39.28 15.49
CA ALA A 47 -35.72 40.58 14.95
C ALA A 47 -34.86 40.41 13.68
N ALA A 48 -34.99 41.36 12.75
CA ALA A 48 -34.28 41.41 11.47
C ALA A 48 -33.52 42.77 11.34
N PRO A 49 -32.94 43.20 10.20
CA PRO A 49 -31.50 43.48 10.15
C PRO A 49 -31.14 44.95 9.88
N LEU A 50 -29.86 45.30 10.03
CA LEU A 50 -29.32 46.61 9.63
C LEU A 50 -28.02 46.51 8.77
N SER A 51 -27.92 47.48 7.89
CA SER A 51 -27.00 47.75 6.79
C SER A 51 -25.48 47.86 7.09
N ALA A 52 -24.67 47.27 6.20
CA ALA A 52 -23.61 47.87 5.33
C ALA A 52 -23.02 49.29 5.61
N PRO A 53 -21.90 49.71 4.95
CA PRO A 53 -20.72 48.99 4.41
C PRO A 53 -19.36 49.69 4.76
N ALA A 54 -18.18 49.17 4.35
CA ALA A 54 -17.07 49.98 3.78
C ALA A 54 -15.73 49.24 3.42
N LEU A 55 -15.17 49.66 2.27
CA LEU A 55 -13.76 49.92 1.92
C LEU A 55 -12.70 48.82 1.65
N LYS A 56 -12.01 49.06 0.51
CA LYS A 56 -10.88 48.33 -0.10
C LYS A 56 -9.55 48.62 0.60
N ARG A 57 -8.58 47.70 0.46
CA ARG A 57 -7.17 48.03 0.13
C ARG A 57 -6.44 46.82 -0.45
N GLY A 58 -5.92 46.95 -1.67
CA GLY A 58 -4.98 45.98 -2.25
C GLY A 58 -3.55 46.28 -1.82
N LYS A 59 -2.65 45.29 -1.99
CA LYS A 59 -1.20 45.48 -1.89
C LYS A 59 -0.50 44.78 -3.06
N THR A 60 0.20 45.57 -3.85
CA THR A 60 1.27 45.15 -4.77
C THR A 60 2.61 45.35 -4.08
N CYS A 61 3.55 44.42 -4.33
CA CYS A 61 5.00 44.54 -4.23
C CYS A 61 5.56 43.40 -5.11
N GLY A 62 6.64 43.55 -5.86
CA GLY A 62 7.64 44.62 -5.87
C GLY A 62 9.01 43.96 -5.84
N PHE A 63 9.71 43.95 -6.98
CA PHE A 63 11.01 43.30 -7.17
C PHE A 63 12.17 44.20 -6.72
N ASP A 64 13.37 43.59 -6.66
CA ASP A 64 14.74 44.16 -6.59
C ASP A 64 15.48 44.19 -5.23
N GLY A 65 16.80 43.94 -5.31
CA GLY A 65 17.75 44.16 -4.21
C GLY A 65 18.98 43.24 -4.17
N MET A 66 19.96 43.45 -5.07
CA MET A 66 21.30 42.81 -4.99
C MET A 66 22.12 43.18 -3.75
N ARG A 67 23.09 42.30 -3.41
CA ARG A 67 24.45 42.51 -2.83
C ARG A 67 24.71 41.65 -1.58
N SER A 68 25.91 41.19 -1.21
CA SER A 68 27.25 40.90 -1.78
C SER A 68 28.22 40.86 -0.58
N SER A 69 29.44 40.31 -0.72
CA SER A 69 30.52 40.21 0.31
C SER A 69 30.35 39.05 1.31
N SER A 70 31.24 38.06 1.48
CA SER A 70 32.71 37.90 1.41
C SER A 70 33.49 38.30 2.67
N ARG A 71 34.12 37.31 3.33
CA ARG A 71 35.37 37.26 4.15
C ARG A 71 35.49 35.85 4.80
N GLU A 72 36.60 35.12 4.71
CA GLU A 72 37.87 35.20 5.50
C GLU A 72 37.66 34.94 7.01
N SER A 73 38.48 34.17 7.76
CA SER A 73 39.78 33.50 7.52
C SER A 73 40.05 32.41 8.60
N GLU A 74 40.93 31.42 8.34
CA GLU A 74 41.84 30.71 9.31
C GLU A 74 41.23 30.04 10.60
N ARG A 75 41.84 29.18 11.45
CA ARG A 75 43.11 28.42 11.67
C ARG A 75 42.74 27.30 12.70
N ALA A 76 43.46 26.20 13.00
CA ALA A 76 44.67 25.56 12.47
C ALA A 76 44.77 24.06 12.93
N VAL A 77 45.68 23.32 12.28
CA VAL A 77 46.51 22.18 12.71
C VAL A 77 46.54 21.81 14.21
N GLY A 78 46.49 20.50 14.52
CA GLY A 78 46.85 19.92 15.82
C GLY A 78 47.15 18.42 15.74
N SER A 79 48.43 18.04 15.80
CA SER A 79 48.92 16.65 15.70
C SER A 79 49.28 16.05 17.07
N GLY A 80 48.97 14.78 17.31
CA GLY A 80 49.45 14.05 18.50
C GLY A 80 49.02 12.59 18.60
N GLY A 81 50.00 11.68 18.58
CA GLY A 81 49.96 10.37 19.27
C GLY A 81 51.14 10.30 20.26
N PRO A 82 51.62 9.13 20.72
CA PRO A 82 51.10 7.76 20.52
C PRO A 82 51.06 6.91 21.82
N SER A 83 50.52 5.69 21.73
CA SER A 83 50.73 4.46 22.56
C SER A 83 49.44 3.62 22.51
N GLY A 84 49.43 2.29 22.59
CA GLY A 84 50.49 1.32 22.90
C GLY A 84 49.91 0.26 23.83
N GLY A 85 49.45 -0.88 23.30
CA GLY A 85 48.76 -1.90 24.11
C GLY A 85 48.47 -3.19 23.36
N SER A 86 49.21 -4.25 23.69
CA SER A 86 49.12 -5.58 23.10
C SER A 86 48.39 -6.56 24.03
N THR A 87 47.49 -7.41 23.51
CA THR A 87 47.07 -8.63 24.22
C THR A 87 46.62 -9.78 23.29
N SER A 88 47.22 -10.95 23.53
CA SER A 88 46.71 -12.32 23.34
C SER A 88 45.95 -12.71 22.06
N ARG A 89 46.64 -13.45 21.18
CA ARG A 89 46.03 -14.46 20.28
C ARG A 89 45.40 -15.58 21.11
N SER A 90 44.18 -15.99 20.75
CA SER A 90 43.56 -17.25 21.19
C SER A 90 43.33 -18.15 19.98
N SER A 91 43.87 -19.36 20.04
CA SER A 91 43.79 -20.36 18.97
C SER A 91 42.44 -21.07 18.98
N ARG A 92 41.69 -20.98 17.86
CA ARG A 92 40.53 -21.84 17.58
C ARG A 92 40.84 -22.81 16.44
N SER A 93 40.49 -24.07 16.65
CA SER A 93 40.52 -25.14 15.66
C SER A 93 39.56 -24.83 14.50
N GLY A 94 40.06 -24.93 13.27
CA GLY A 94 39.24 -24.78 12.08
C GLY A 94 38.47 -26.05 11.76
N VAL A 95 37.14 -25.94 11.65
CA VAL A 95 36.29 -26.90 10.94
C VAL A 95 35.83 -26.21 9.66
N SER A 96 36.32 -26.65 8.50
CA SER A 96 35.95 -26.04 7.22
C SER A 96 34.61 -26.57 6.74
N PHE A 97 33.55 -25.77 6.88
CA PHE A 97 32.28 -25.99 6.19
C PHE A 97 32.26 -25.25 4.85
N GLY A 98 31.90 -25.96 3.78
CA GLY A 98 31.80 -25.42 2.43
C GLY A 98 30.65 -24.43 2.27
N LEU A 99 30.93 -23.13 2.46
CA LEU A 99 29.94 -22.04 2.32
C LEU A 99 29.79 -21.52 0.88
N GLY A 100 30.59 -22.01 -0.07
CA GLY A 100 30.64 -21.49 -1.45
C GLY A 100 29.35 -21.68 -2.25
N GLU A 101 28.72 -22.86 -2.15
CA GLU A 101 27.54 -23.19 -2.96
C GLU A 101 26.25 -22.51 -2.46
N LEU A 102 26.08 -22.38 -1.14
CA LEU A 102 24.89 -21.74 -0.57
C LEU A 102 24.82 -20.26 -0.93
N GLY A 103 25.97 -19.58 -0.98
CA GLY A 103 26.08 -18.18 -1.39
C GLY A 103 25.72 -17.94 -2.86
N THR A 104 26.20 -18.78 -3.78
CA THR A 104 25.90 -18.68 -5.21
C THR A 104 24.45 -19.05 -5.53
N HIS A 105 23.88 -20.06 -4.86
CA HIS A 105 22.45 -20.36 -5.00
C HIS A 105 21.56 -19.21 -4.48
N MET A 106 21.91 -18.57 -3.37
CA MET A 106 21.11 -17.45 -2.84
C MET A 106 21.26 -16.17 -3.69
N ALA A 107 22.44 -15.87 -4.23
CA ALA A 107 22.63 -14.77 -5.17
C ALA A 107 21.82 -14.97 -6.47
N ASN A 108 21.81 -16.19 -7.00
CA ASN A 108 21.01 -16.55 -8.18
C ASN A 108 19.50 -16.52 -7.90
N ALA A 109 19.05 -16.90 -6.70
CA ALA A 109 17.66 -16.79 -6.28
C ALA A 109 17.20 -15.32 -6.15
N LEU A 110 18.05 -14.45 -5.58
CA LEU A 110 17.78 -13.01 -5.48
C LEU A 110 17.74 -12.34 -6.85
N SER A 111 18.69 -12.66 -7.75
CA SER A 111 18.67 -12.15 -9.13
C SER A 111 17.36 -12.50 -9.85
N ARG A 112 16.89 -13.75 -9.73
CA ARG A 112 15.59 -14.17 -10.28
C ARG A 112 14.43 -13.40 -9.63
N ALA A 113 14.41 -13.28 -8.31
CA ALA A 113 13.36 -12.55 -7.58
C ALA A 113 13.27 -11.06 -7.97
N PHE A 114 14.39 -10.40 -8.27
CA PHE A 114 14.39 -9.03 -8.79
C PHE A 114 13.87 -8.92 -10.23
N THR A 115 14.00 -9.97 -11.05
CA THR A 115 13.42 -10.00 -12.41
C THR A 115 11.95 -10.41 -12.47
N SER A 116 11.45 -11.21 -11.51
CA SER A 116 10.07 -11.68 -11.46
C SER A 116 9.28 -10.99 -10.36
N GLY A 117 8.75 -9.79 -10.65
CA GLY A 117 7.92 -8.97 -9.74
C GLY A 117 6.53 -9.54 -9.41
N SER A 118 6.38 -10.84 -9.26
CA SER A 118 5.11 -11.54 -9.03
C SER A 118 5.30 -12.72 -8.06
N LEU A 119 5.25 -12.43 -6.75
CA LEU A 119 5.22 -13.45 -5.69
C LEU A 119 4.18 -13.18 -4.58
N LEU A 120 3.36 -12.12 -4.70
CA LEU A 120 2.30 -11.78 -3.72
C LEU A 120 0.93 -11.50 -4.35
N SER A 121 0.69 -11.95 -5.58
CA SER A 121 -0.65 -11.93 -6.19
C SER A 121 -0.79 -13.09 -7.19
N GLY A 122 -1.62 -14.08 -6.86
CA GLY A 122 -1.92 -15.19 -7.76
C GLY A 122 -1.88 -16.59 -7.13
N ALA A 123 -2.81 -16.90 -6.22
CA ALA A 123 -3.20 -18.27 -5.92
C ALA A 123 -4.66 -18.44 -6.36
N GLY A 124 -4.84 -18.82 -7.62
CA GLY A 124 -6.13 -19.13 -8.24
C GLY A 124 -5.99 -20.44 -9.02
N SER A 125 -6.95 -21.34 -8.83
CA SER A 125 -6.96 -22.72 -9.32
C SER A 125 -6.61 -22.88 -10.80
N GLN A 126 -5.68 -23.79 -11.11
CA GLN A 126 -5.62 -24.44 -12.41
C GLN A 126 -6.56 -25.65 -12.43
N SER A 127 -7.32 -25.79 -13.52
CA SER A 127 -7.96 -27.03 -13.94
C SER A 127 -7.34 -27.43 -15.28
N GLU A 128 -7.03 -28.71 -15.45
CA GLU A 128 -6.45 -29.25 -16.67
C GLU A 128 -7.41 -29.18 -17.87
N SER A 129 -6.88 -28.91 -19.05
CA SER A 129 -7.39 -29.45 -20.32
C SER A 129 -6.29 -29.40 -21.40
N ASP A 130 -6.27 -30.43 -22.24
CA ASP A 130 -5.19 -30.69 -23.18
C ASP A 130 -5.11 -29.70 -24.35
N GLY A 131 -3.91 -29.62 -24.94
CA GLY A 131 -3.59 -28.63 -25.96
C GLY A 131 -3.92 -29.03 -27.39
N LEU A 132 -4.02 -28.02 -28.26
CA LEU A 132 -3.73 -28.15 -29.69
C LEU A 132 -3.05 -26.85 -30.17
N GLY A 133 -1.93 -26.97 -30.87
CA GLY A 133 -1.13 -25.81 -31.26
C GLY A 133 -1.70 -25.07 -32.47
N VAL A 134 -2.03 -23.78 -32.31
CA VAL A 134 -2.38 -22.88 -33.42
C VAL A 134 -1.47 -21.66 -33.41
N ARG A 135 -0.90 -21.36 -34.59
CA ARG A 135 0.12 -20.34 -34.84
C ARG A 135 -0.55 -18.98 -35.07
N THR A 136 -0.56 -18.10 -34.07
CA THR A 136 -1.19 -16.76 -34.19
C THR A 136 -0.18 -15.66 -34.51
N GLN A 137 -0.58 -14.78 -35.42
CA GLN A 137 0.17 -13.57 -35.81
C GLN A 137 0.01 -12.48 -34.74
N SER A 138 1.03 -11.62 -34.60
CA SER A 138 1.00 -10.51 -33.65
C SER A 138 0.19 -9.34 -34.21
N SER A 139 -1.02 -9.12 -33.68
CA SER A 139 -1.82 -7.90 -33.87
C SER A 139 -1.76 -7.02 -32.61
N SER A 140 -1.69 -5.72 -32.79
CA SER A 140 -1.75 -4.74 -31.69
C SER A 140 -3.15 -4.70 -31.10
N GLY A 141 -3.32 -5.29 -29.91
CA GLY A 141 -4.62 -5.41 -29.24
C GLY A 141 -5.14 -4.09 -28.66
N THR A 142 -5.84 -3.31 -29.46
CA THR A 142 -6.80 -2.31 -28.94
C THR A 142 -7.90 -3.04 -28.17
N MET A 143 -8.21 -2.60 -26.95
CA MET A 143 -9.31 -3.17 -26.15
C MET A 143 -10.61 -3.21 -26.98
N PRO A 144 -11.34 -4.35 -27.04
CA PRO A 144 -12.57 -4.44 -27.82
C PRO A 144 -13.69 -3.60 -27.16
N ARG A 145 -13.85 -2.37 -27.63
CA ARG A 145 -15.02 -1.51 -27.40
C ARG A 145 -16.24 -2.20 -28.04
N THR A 146 -17.06 -2.86 -27.24
CA THR A 146 -18.35 -3.38 -27.72
C THR A 146 -19.30 -2.21 -27.97
N GLU A 147 -19.68 -2.01 -29.23
CA GLU A 147 -20.57 -0.95 -29.74
C GLU A 147 -22.02 -1.09 -29.21
N THR A 148 -22.22 -0.83 -27.92
CA THR A 148 -23.46 -0.20 -27.48
C THR A 148 -23.55 1.19 -28.10
N GLY A 149 -24.75 1.65 -28.45
CA GLY A 149 -25.06 2.89 -29.19
C GLY A 149 -24.71 4.22 -28.51
N ILE A 150 -23.66 4.23 -27.67
CA ILE A 150 -23.06 5.41 -27.06
C ILE A 150 -22.84 6.45 -28.15
N ASN A 151 -23.41 7.64 -27.93
CA ASN A 151 -23.46 8.70 -28.93
C ASN A 151 -22.04 9.04 -29.43
N ARG A 152 -21.73 8.64 -30.67
CA ARG A 152 -20.39 8.79 -31.30
C ARG A 152 -19.90 10.24 -31.28
N LYS A 153 -20.81 11.21 -31.30
CA LYS A 153 -20.50 12.64 -31.20
C LYS A 153 -19.94 13.01 -29.81
N ALA A 154 -20.54 12.48 -28.74
CA ALA A 154 -20.01 12.68 -27.38
C ALA A 154 -18.70 11.92 -27.15
N LEU A 155 -18.52 10.75 -27.76
CA LEU A 155 -17.22 10.07 -27.77
C LEU A 155 -16.15 10.89 -28.52
N SER A 156 -16.49 11.60 -29.60
CA SER A 156 -15.54 12.48 -30.29
C SER A 156 -15.16 13.74 -29.50
N GLU A 157 -15.95 14.15 -28.50
CA GLU A 157 -15.53 15.18 -27.51
C GLU A 157 -14.55 14.62 -26.45
N LEU A 158 -14.39 13.30 -26.38
CA LEU A 158 -13.43 12.59 -25.52
C LEU A 158 -12.15 12.19 -26.26
N GLU A 159 -12.03 12.51 -27.55
CA GLU A 159 -10.85 12.24 -28.35
C GLU A 159 -9.98 13.50 -28.45
N PHE A 160 -8.67 13.33 -28.41
CA PHE A 160 -7.73 14.43 -28.58
C PHE A 160 -7.77 14.94 -30.04
N LYS A 161 -8.12 16.22 -30.23
CA LYS A 161 -8.03 16.90 -31.53
C LYS A 161 -6.60 16.92 -32.08
N ASP A 162 -5.62 17.08 -31.18
CA ASP A 162 -4.22 16.84 -31.46
C ASP A 162 -3.70 15.76 -30.48
N PRO A 163 -3.38 14.54 -30.95
CA PRO A 163 -2.77 13.50 -30.13
C PRO A 163 -1.47 13.93 -29.46
N SER A 164 -0.80 14.97 -29.96
CA SER A 164 0.44 15.50 -29.40
C SER A 164 0.25 16.18 -28.02
N ILE A 165 -0.99 16.51 -27.64
CA ILE A 165 -1.38 16.98 -26.32
C ILE A 165 -1.34 15.85 -25.27
N LEU A 166 -1.52 14.58 -25.67
CA LEU A 166 -1.53 13.44 -24.73
C LEU A 166 -0.13 13.23 -24.15
N ARG A 167 0.04 13.68 -22.91
CA ARG A 167 1.29 13.63 -22.15
C ARG A 167 1.10 13.02 -20.78
N GLY A 168 2.15 12.37 -20.30
CA GLY A 168 2.26 11.81 -18.97
C GLY A 168 3.61 12.13 -18.33
N CYS A 169 3.60 12.36 -17.02
CA CYS A 169 4.74 12.69 -16.19
C CYS A 169 5.22 11.43 -15.44
N PRO A 170 6.47 10.97 -15.59
CA PRO A 170 6.96 9.82 -14.83
C PRO A 170 6.80 10.04 -13.33
N VAL A 171 6.38 9.01 -12.59
CA VAL A 171 6.20 9.09 -11.12
C VAL A 171 7.43 9.63 -10.39
N ALA A 172 8.64 9.38 -10.91
CA ALA A 172 9.88 9.92 -10.38
C ALA A 172 9.95 11.46 -10.45
N ASN A 173 9.42 12.07 -11.49
CA ASN A 173 9.31 13.54 -11.60
C ASN A 173 8.21 14.09 -10.69
N VAL A 174 7.07 13.38 -10.57
CA VAL A 174 5.95 13.78 -9.70
C VAL A 174 6.32 13.75 -8.21
N LEU A 175 7.07 12.74 -7.77
CA LEU A 175 7.53 12.58 -6.39
C LEU A 175 8.84 13.32 -6.07
N ARG A 176 9.54 13.85 -7.08
CA ARG A 176 10.84 14.53 -6.92
C ARG A 176 10.78 15.66 -5.90
N ARG A 177 11.82 15.77 -5.06
CA ARG A 177 11.94 16.81 -4.01
C ARG A 177 10.68 16.90 -3.14
N TRP A 178 10.24 15.78 -2.56
CA TRP A 178 9.03 15.69 -1.71
C TRP A 178 7.74 16.11 -2.44
N ALA A 179 7.59 15.64 -3.68
CA ALA A 179 6.56 16.04 -4.62
C ALA A 179 6.44 17.57 -4.77
N PHE A 180 7.58 18.25 -5.01
CA PHE A 180 7.64 19.70 -5.12
C PHE A 180 6.59 20.26 -6.09
N VAL A 181 6.34 19.58 -7.22
CA VAL A 181 5.37 20.00 -8.22
C VAL A 181 3.93 20.11 -7.68
N LEU A 182 3.55 19.36 -6.65
CA LEU A 182 2.23 19.39 -6.02
C LEU A 182 2.04 20.50 -4.96
N GLY A 183 2.97 21.46 -4.89
CA GLY A 183 2.88 22.65 -4.03
C GLY A 183 2.39 23.90 -4.76
N ASP A 184 2.19 24.97 -3.98
CA ASP A 184 1.59 26.24 -4.41
C ASP A 184 2.56 27.19 -5.14
N GLN A 185 3.80 26.76 -5.43
CA GLN A 185 4.74 27.60 -6.17
C GLN A 185 4.25 27.90 -7.60
N ALA A 186 4.58 29.09 -8.10
CA ALA A 186 4.18 29.55 -9.43
C ALA A 186 4.60 28.56 -10.54
N CYS A 187 3.74 28.40 -11.54
CA CYS A 187 4.01 27.51 -12.67
C CYS A 187 4.99 28.15 -13.66
N THR A 188 6.12 27.48 -13.93
CA THR A 188 7.03 27.80 -15.05
C THR A 188 6.71 26.94 -16.27
N ALA A 189 7.26 27.28 -17.44
CA ALA A 189 7.16 26.47 -18.65
C ALA A 189 7.84 25.09 -18.47
N ASP A 190 8.96 25.04 -17.75
CA ASP A 190 9.76 23.85 -17.46
C ASP A 190 8.95 22.71 -16.79
N TYR A 191 7.85 23.00 -16.10
CA TYR A 191 6.96 21.94 -15.59
C TYR A 191 6.33 21.10 -16.69
N TYR A 192 6.10 21.67 -17.87
CA TYR A 192 5.58 20.95 -19.04
C TYR A 192 6.63 20.00 -19.65
N GLU A 193 7.92 20.32 -19.50
CA GLU A 193 9.03 19.47 -19.93
C GLU A 193 9.25 18.25 -19.02
N LEU A 194 8.71 18.27 -17.79
CA LEU A 194 8.72 17.10 -16.90
C LEU A 194 7.79 15.97 -17.38
N SER A 195 6.78 16.30 -18.20
CA SER A 195 5.94 15.32 -18.90
C SER A 195 6.48 15.07 -20.32
N LYS A 196 6.08 13.94 -20.91
CA LYS A 196 6.42 13.57 -22.29
C LYS A 196 5.17 13.05 -23.00
N LYS A 197 5.18 13.07 -24.34
CA LYS A 197 4.13 12.41 -25.15
C LYS A 197 4.09 10.91 -24.83
N VAL A 198 2.89 10.35 -24.71
CA VAL A 198 2.63 8.94 -24.37
C VAL A 198 1.39 8.44 -25.10
N ASP A 199 1.29 7.13 -25.34
CA ASP A 199 0.12 6.53 -25.98
C ASP A 199 -1.04 6.28 -24.99
N HIS A 200 -0.69 6.15 -23.69
CA HIS A 200 -1.60 5.91 -22.57
C HIS A 200 -1.03 6.49 -21.27
N ILE A 201 -1.88 6.63 -20.26
CA ILE A 201 -1.52 7.05 -18.90
C ILE A 201 -1.79 5.88 -17.94
N ASP A 202 -0.80 5.51 -17.12
CA ASP A 202 -0.97 4.44 -16.14
C ASP A 202 -1.95 4.83 -15.04
N ALA A 203 -1.86 6.08 -14.55
CA ALA A 203 -2.76 6.61 -13.53
C ALA A 203 -3.00 8.12 -13.64
N PHE A 204 -4.27 8.53 -13.55
CA PHE A 204 -4.67 9.92 -13.38
C PHE A 204 -4.59 10.32 -11.89
N VAL A 205 -3.78 11.32 -11.53
CA VAL A 205 -3.66 11.78 -10.14
C VAL A 205 -4.58 12.96 -9.87
N SER A 206 -5.74 12.67 -9.28
CA SER A 206 -6.67 13.71 -8.82
C SER A 206 -6.39 14.08 -7.36
N HIS A 207 -6.37 15.37 -7.08
CA HIS A 207 -6.03 15.90 -5.76
C HIS A 207 -6.62 17.30 -5.56
N ASN A 208 -6.74 17.74 -4.31
CA ASN A 208 -7.05 19.14 -4.02
C ASN A 208 -5.75 19.93 -3.75
N TRP A 209 -5.58 21.05 -4.44
CA TRP A 209 -4.47 21.98 -4.29
C TRP A 209 -4.22 22.39 -2.84
N SER A 210 -5.27 22.75 -2.07
CA SER A 210 -5.15 23.22 -0.67
C SER A 210 -4.71 22.16 0.34
N THR A 211 -4.50 20.91 -0.07
CA THR A 211 -3.91 19.87 0.80
C THR A 211 -2.41 20.13 0.96
N PRO A 212 -1.81 20.01 2.17
CA PRO A 212 -0.36 20.16 2.33
C PRO A 212 0.45 19.21 1.44
N GLN A 213 1.44 19.76 0.71
CA GLN A 213 2.31 19.02 -0.22
C GLN A 213 2.91 17.73 0.39
N GLY A 214 3.47 17.82 1.60
CA GLY A 214 4.07 16.66 2.28
C GLY A 214 3.09 15.51 2.54
N LEU A 215 1.79 15.80 2.69
CA LEU A 215 0.76 14.77 2.78
C LEU A 215 0.48 14.11 1.43
N LYS A 216 0.39 14.92 0.35
CA LYS A 216 0.25 14.39 -1.03
C LYS A 216 1.44 13.47 -1.36
N PHE A 217 2.66 13.93 -1.08
CA PHE A 217 3.89 13.16 -1.24
C PHE A 217 3.85 11.83 -0.48
N LEU A 218 3.61 11.84 0.83
CA LEU A 218 3.59 10.61 1.63
C LEU A 218 2.49 9.63 1.17
N THR A 219 1.38 10.13 0.64
CA THR A 219 0.29 9.30 0.12
C THR A 219 0.64 8.63 -1.20
N LEU A 220 1.27 9.37 -2.11
CA LEU A 220 1.77 8.83 -3.38
C LEU A 220 2.97 7.90 -3.16
N ALA A 221 3.87 8.22 -2.23
CA ALA A 221 4.98 7.35 -1.82
C ALA A 221 4.47 6.03 -1.23
N LEU A 222 3.49 6.07 -0.32
CA LEU A 222 2.83 4.87 0.21
C LEU A 222 2.08 4.08 -0.89
N HIS A 223 1.62 4.74 -1.95
CA HIS A 223 0.94 4.06 -3.05
C HIS A 223 1.93 3.37 -4.01
N PHE A 224 3.00 4.04 -4.42
CA PHE A 224 3.91 3.58 -5.49
C PHE A 224 5.20 2.92 -4.99
N ASN A 225 5.70 3.27 -3.80
CA ASN A 225 6.99 2.78 -3.30
C ASN A 225 6.85 1.63 -2.28
N LEU A 226 5.66 1.35 -1.75
CA LEU A 226 5.47 0.41 -0.63
C LEU A 226 5.94 -1.01 -0.94
N ASP A 227 5.58 -1.55 -2.11
CA ASP A 227 5.98 -2.92 -2.47
C ASP A 227 7.51 -3.03 -2.68
N ALA A 228 8.14 -1.99 -3.24
CA ALA A 228 9.61 -1.90 -3.33
C ALA A 228 10.26 -1.76 -1.95
N ALA A 229 9.66 -1.00 -1.03
CA ALA A 229 10.17 -0.85 0.33
C ALA A 229 10.24 -2.19 1.08
N TYR A 230 9.26 -3.07 0.88
CA TYR A 230 9.34 -4.45 1.37
C TYR A 230 10.46 -5.25 0.71
N VAL A 231 10.48 -5.34 -0.62
CA VAL A 231 11.46 -6.17 -1.35
C VAL A 231 12.90 -5.76 -1.02
N VAL A 232 13.20 -4.46 -1.03
CA VAL A 232 14.56 -3.96 -0.75
C VAL A 232 14.93 -4.13 0.72
N SER A 233 14.02 -3.89 1.68
CA SER A 233 14.34 -4.08 3.10
C SER A 233 14.57 -5.55 3.46
N PHE A 234 13.78 -6.49 2.93
CA PHE A 234 14.05 -7.92 3.09
C PHE A 234 15.37 -8.33 2.45
N ALA A 235 15.67 -7.88 1.22
CA ALA A 235 16.93 -8.17 0.55
C ALA A 235 18.15 -7.67 1.35
N VAL A 236 18.09 -6.46 1.91
CA VAL A 236 19.15 -5.91 2.78
C VAL A 236 19.27 -6.70 4.09
N CYS A 237 18.16 -7.12 4.71
CA CYS A 237 18.18 -7.90 5.95
C CYS A 237 18.84 -9.28 5.83
N ILE A 238 19.00 -9.83 4.63
CA ILE A 238 19.74 -11.09 4.41
C ILE A 238 21.19 -10.95 4.88
N VAL A 239 21.83 -9.79 4.70
CA VAL A 239 23.23 -9.57 5.10
C VAL A 239 23.43 -9.67 6.63
N PRO A 240 22.77 -8.86 7.49
CA PRO A 240 22.90 -9.01 8.93
C PRO A 240 22.35 -10.34 9.45
N PHE A 241 21.33 -10.92 8.81
CA PHE A 241 20.86 -12.27 9.14
C PHE A 241 21.96 -13.32 8.96
N THR A 242 22.66 -13.33 7.82
CA THR A 242 23.78 -14.25 7.55
C THR A 242 24.94 -13.98 8.49
N LEU A 243 25.36 -12.72 8.66
CA LEU A 243 26.47 -12.36 9.55
C LEU A 243 26.18 -12.70 11.03
N ALA A 244 24.93 -12.54 11.50
CA ALA A 244 24.52 -12.93 12.83
C ALA A 244 24.52 -14.45 13.00
N SER A 245 24.00 -15.19 12.01
CA SER A 245 23.98 -16.66 11.99
C SER A 245 25.40 -17.26 12.01
N CYS A 246 26.33 -16.65 11.28
CA CYS A 246 27.76 -17.04 11.25
C CYS A 246 28.56 -16.57 12.48
N GLY A 247 27.96 -15.85 13.43
CA GLY A 247 28.65 -15.40 14.63
C GLY A 247 29.56 -14.17 14.46
N ILE A 248 29.50 -13.48 13.30
CA ILE A 248 30.44 -12.42 12.92
C ILE A 248 30.10 -11.08 13.58
N ILE A 249 28.82 -10.72 13.65
CA ILE A 249 28.37 -9.48 14.30
C ILE A 249 27.94 -9.72 15.75
N PRO A 250 28.12 -8.72 16.64
CA PRO A 250 27.88 -8.90 18.06
C PRO A 250 26.39 -9.04 18.36
N THR A 251 26.10 -9.84 19.37
CA THR A 251 24.76 -10.17 19.85
C THR A 251 24.73 -9.89 21.35
N ALA A 252 23.62 -9.38 21.87
CA ALA A 252 23.47 -9.18 23.31
C ALA A 252 22.99 -10.50 23.95
N LEU A 253 23.49 -10.82 25.14
CA LEU A 253 23.13 -12.05 25.86
C LEU A 253 21.87 -11.81 26.71
N PHE A 254 20.73 -12.27 26.21
CA PHE A 254 19.45 -12.26 26.94
C PHE A 254 19.33 -13.54 27.78
N ARG A 255 18.43 -13.57 28.76
CA ARG A 255 18.06 -14.81 29.48
C ARG A 255 16.60 -15.13 29.24
N PHE A 256 16.33 -16.19 28.49
CA PHE A 256 14.99 -16.71 28.22
C PHE A 256 14.79 -18.03 28.96
N GLU A 257 13.72 -18.13 29.76
CA GLU A 257 13.46 -19.32 30.62
C GLU A 257 14.66 -19.71 31.54
N GLY A 258 15.53 -18.73 31.87
CA GLY A 258 16.75 -18.95 32.65
C GLY A 258 17.99 -19.34 31.82
N HIS A 259 17.81 -19.76 30.57
CA HIS A 259 18.89 -20.07 29.65
C HIS A 259 19.43 -18.79 28.95
N PRO A 260 20.75 -18.63 28.81
CA PRO A 260 21.32 -17.58 28.00
C PRO A 260 20.98 -17.79 26.52
N VAL A 261 20.52 -16.72 25.86
CA VAL A 261 20.23 -16.67 24.44
C VAL A 261 20.84 -15.37 23.91
N GLU A 262 21.91 -15.48 23.13
CA GLU A 262 22.37 -14.33 22.35
C GLU A 262 21.34 -13.98 21.26
N PHE A 263 20.94 -12.71 21.21
CA PHE A 263 19.98 -12.18 20.26
C PHE A 263 20.49 -10.83 19.71
N GLY A 264 20.28 -10.59 18.42
CA GLY A 264 20.66 -9.35 17.74
C GLY A 264 19.46 -8.46 17.47
N CYS A 265 19.69 -7.18 17.21
CA CYS A 265 18.67 -6.25 16.69
C CYS A 265 18.98 -5.77 15.27
N TRP A 266 19.94 -6.41 14.60
CA TRP A 266 20.53 -5.91 13.37
C TRP A 266 19.53 -5.92 12.22
N CYS A 267 18.76 -7.00 12.04
CA CYS A 267 17.73 -7.05 11.02
C CYS A 267 16.63 -6.02 11.30
N GLN A 268 16.20 -5.87 12.56
CA GLN A 268 15.23 -4.83 12.94
C GLN A 268 15.70 -3.42 12.61
N VAL A 269 16.94 -3.07 12.95
CA VAL A 269 17.51 -1.73 12.71
C VAL A 269 17.71 -1.51 11.20
N THR A 270 18.44 -2.38 10.50
CA THR A 270 18.72 -2.18 9.07
C THR A 270 17.44 -2.28 8.25
N GLY A 271 16.58 -3.25 8.52
CA GLY A 271 15.32 -3.46 7.81
C GLY A 271 14.38 -2.28 7.95
N THR A 272 14.19 -1.76 9.17
CA THR A 272 13.31 -0.61 9.41
C THR A 272 13.86 0.67 8.74
N LEU A 273 15.18 0.91 8.86
CA LEU A 273 15.81 2.07 8.22
C LEU A 273 15.76 1.97 6.68
N THR A 274 16.09 0.81 6.10
CA THR A 274 15.99 0.56 4.65
C THR A 274 14.56 0.65 4.16
N PHE A 275 13.58 0.14 4.92
CA PHE A 275 12.16 0.24 4.58
C PHE A 275 11.71 1.70 4.52
N VAL A 276 11.98 2.51 5.56
CA VAL A 276 11.64 3.94 5.58
C VAL A 276 12.35 4.71 4.48
N PHE A 277 13.66 4.47 4.29
CA PHE A 277 14.44 5.12 3.24
C PHE A 277 13.88 4.79 1.84
N THR A 278 13.63 3.52 1.56
CA THR A 278 13.09 3.08 0.27
C THR A 278 11.68 3.61 0.06
N LEU A 279 10.81 3.58 1.07
CA LEU A 279 9.46 4.13 0.98
C LEU A 279 9.47 5.63 0.59
N LEU A 280 10.41 6.41 1.13
CA LEU A 280 10.50 7.85 0.85
C LEU A 280 11.30 8.19 -0.42
N TYR A 281 12.26 7.36 -0.84
CA TYR A 281 13.23 7.71 -1.88
C TYR A 281 13.38 6.70 -3.03
N TRP A 282 12.57 5.63 -3.08
CA TRP A 282 12.61 4.63 -4.16
C TRP A 282 12.52 5.24 -5.56
N GLN A 283 11.73 6.29 -5.73
CA GLN A 283 11.61 7.01 -7.00
C GLN A 283 12.93 7.60 -7.51
N GLU A 284 13.84 8.00 -6.62
CA GLU A 284 15.17 8.50 -6.97
C GLU A 284 16.13 7.34 -7.22
N VAL A 285 16.07 6.27 -6.40
CA VAL A 285 16.86 5.04 -6.59
C VAL A 285 16.53 4.39 -7.94
N ALA A 286 15.25 4.21 -8.25
CA ALA A 286 14.76 3.70 -9.53
C ALA A 286 15.23 4.57 -10.70
N ARG A 287 15.15 5.90 -10.58
CA ARG A 287 15.63 6.85 -11.59
C ARG A 287 17.13 6.73 -11.83
N LEU A 288 17.94 6.61 -10.77
CA LEU A 288 19.40 6.43 -10.86
C LEU A 288 19.76 5.05 -11.46
N ALA A 289 18.98 4.01 -11.17
CA ALA A 289 19.11 2.68 -11.76
C ALA A 289 18.55 2.57 -13.20
N GLY A 290 18.06 3.67 -13.80
CA GLY A 290 17.47 3.67 -15.14
C GLY A 290 16.11 2.95 -15.25
N LEU A 291 15.51 2.54 -14.12
CA LEU A 291 14.21 1.88 -14.06
C LEU A 291 13.10 2.88 -14.41
N ARG A 292 12.21 2.47 -15.32
CA ARG A 292 11.05 3.27 -15.73
C ARG A 292 9.88 2.98 -14.80
N GLY A 293 9.49 3.96 -14.00
CA GLY A 293 8.22 3.93 -13.27
C GLY A 293 7.02 4.35 -14.13
N PRO A 294 5.79 4.19 -13.62
CA PRO A 294 4.55 4.57 -14.31
C PRO A 294 4.52 6.04 -14.74
N SER A 295 3.81 6.29 -15.83
CA SER A 295 3.47 7.59 -16.38
C SER A 295 2.14 8.07 -15.83
N LEU A 296 2.18 9.20 -15.12
CA LEU A 296 1.03 9.76 -14.40
C LEU A 296 0.50 10.99 -15.13
N PHE A 297 -0.82 11.15 -15.21
CA PHE A 297 -1.37 12.47 -15.51
C PHE A 297 -1.37 13.32 -14.24
N LEU A 298 -0.79 14.51 -14.37
CA LEU A 298 -0.88 15.58 -13.39
C LEU A 298 -0.99 16.91 -14.13
N ASP A 299 -2.13 17.58 -13.96
CA ASP A 299 -2.51 18.87 -14.55
C ASP A 299 -1.35 19.87 -14.72
N LYS A 300 -0.62 20.18 -13.63
CA LYS A 300 0.48 21.16 -13.61
C LYS A 300 1.69 20.79 -14.48
N THR A 301 1.82 19.53 -14.89
CA THR A 301 2.92 19.03 -15.75
C THR A 301 2.47 18.58 -17.13
N CYS A 302 1.22 18.14 -17.28
CA CYS A 302 0.69 17.58 -18.52
C CYS A 302 -0.09 18.61 -19.34
N VAL A 303 -0.59 19.68 -18.70
CA VAL A 303 -1.17 20.85 -19.35
C VAL A 303 -0.17 22.01 -19.27
N HIS A 304 0.08 22.68 -20.40
CA HIS A 304 1.00 23.82 -20.46
C HIS A 304 0.43 24.97 -19.60
N GLN A 305 1.22 25.54 -18.70
CA GLN A 305 0.67 26.45 -17.68
C GLN A 305 0.77 27.94 -18.04
N THR A 306 1.71 28.30 -18.91
CA THR A 306 2.09 29.69 -19.28
C THR A 306 1.68 30.10 -20.69
N ASP A 307 1.31 29.14 -21.55
CA ASP A 307 0.84 29.39 -22.91
C ASP A 307 -0.67 29.29 -22.89
N ALA A 308 -1.38 30.37 -23.24
CA ALA A 308 -2.82 30.46 -23.08
C ALA A 308 -3.58 29.46 -23.97
N ASP A 309 -3.09 29.20 -25.19
CA ASP A 309 -3.76 28.35 -26.16
C ASP A 309 -3.53 26.87 -25.85
N LEU A 310 -2.29 26.46 -25.57
CA LEU A 310 -1.98 25.10 -25.11
C LEU A 310 -2.62 24.79 -23.76
N LYS A 311 -2.73 25.77 -22.86
CA LYS A 311 -3.46 25.63 -21.59
C LYS A 311 -4.94 25.39 -21.84
N ARG A 312 -5.57 26.21 -22.68
CA ARG A 312 -6.99 26.10 -23.05
C ARG A 312 -7.28 24.76 -23.73
N GLN A 313 -6.41 24.33 -24.64
CA GLN A 313 -6.51 23.02 -25.29
C GLN A 313 -6.42 21.90 -24.26
N GLY A 314 -5.39 21.88 -23.40
CA GLY A 314 -5.23 20.85 -22.37
C GLY A 314 -6.38 20.79 -21.36
N ILE A 315 -6.91 21.93 -20.91
CA ILE A 315 -8.11 21.99 -20.06
C ILE A 315 -9.33 21.44 -20.79
N SER A 316 -9.53 21.81 -22.07
CA SER A 316 -10.65 21.30 -22.88
C SER A 316 -10.57 19.79 -23.11
N SER A 317 -9.37 19.21 -23.07
CA SER A 317 -9.10 17.78 -23.23
C SER A 317 -9.00 16.99 -21.91
N LEU A 318 -9.33 17.57 -20.74
CA LEU A 318 -9.27 16.85 -19.45
C LEU A 318 -10.09 15.55 -19.45
N ALA A 319 -11.22 15.58 -20.15
CA ALA A 319 -12.08 14.42 -20.36
C ALA A 319 -11.41 13.31 -21.20
N ALA A 320 -10.59 13.69 -22.20
CA ALA A 320 -9.78 12.77 -22.99
C ALA A 320 -8.60 12.21 -22.20
N PHE A 321 -7.96 13.01 -21.34
CA PHE A 321 -6.92 12.52 -20.42
C PHE A 321 -7.45 11.44 -19.47
N LEU A 322 -8.66 11.61 -18.92
CA LEU A 322 -9.36 10.54 -18.20
C LEU A 322 -9.60 9.34 -19.12
N GLY A 323 -10.14 9.56 -20.33
CA GLY A 323 -10.37 8.54 -21.36
C GLY A 323 -9.15 7.70 -21.78
N HIS A 324 -7.93 8.21 -21.59
CA HIS A 324 -6.66 7.53 -21.88
C HIS A 324 -5.93 7.02 -20.61
N SER A 325 -6.56 7.08 -19.43
CA SER A 325 -5.98 6.64 -18.16
C SER A 325 -6.51 5.26 -17.73
N TRP A 326 -5.62 4.30 -17.45
CA TRP A 326 -6.02 2.95 -16.99
C TRP A 326 -6.55 2.91 -15.55
N SER A 327 -6.06 3.81 -14.71
CA SER A 327 -6.46 3.93 -13.32
C SER A 327 -6.58 5.40 -12.90
N MET A 328 -7.20 5.65 -11.75
CA MET A 328 -7.28 6.98 -11.16
C MET A 328 -6.91 6.89 -9.68
N VAL A 329 -5.96 7.72 -9.25
CA VAL A 329 -5.50 7.82 -7.87
C VAL A 329 -6.03 9.10 -7.27
N VAL A 330 -6.93 8.98 -6.30
CA VAL A 330 -7.56 10.12 -5.61
C VAL A 330 -6.87 10.35 -4.27
N LEU A 331 -6.20 11.50 -4.15
CA LEU A 331 -5.61 11.97 -2.89
C LEU A 331 -6.69 12.64 -2.04
N TYR A 332 -7.39 11.83 -1.26
CA TYR A 332 -8.59 12.25 -0.56
C TYR A 332 -8.27 13.07 0.70
N SER A 333 -8.69 14.33 0.70
CA SER A 333 -8.81 15.20 1.87
C SER A 333 -10.28 15.43 2.22
N ASP A 334 -10.54 15.91 3.44
CA ASP A 334 -11.84 16.38 3.89
C ASP A 334 -12.48 17.37 2.91
N VAL A 335 -11.71 18.35 2.44
CA VAL A 335 -12.12 19.36 1.45
C VAL A 335 -12.12 18.88 0.00
N TYR A 336 -11.77 17.61 -0.30
CA TYR A 336 -11.70 17.11 -1.69
C TYR A 336 -13.07 17.12 -2.39
N LEU A 337 -14.14 16.73 -1.69
CA LEU A 337 -15.50 16.68 -2.25
C LEU A 337 -16.20 18.04 -2.28
N GLU A 338 -15.56 19.07 -1.74
CA GLU A 338 -16.07 20.43 -1.69
C GLU A 338 -15.61 21.26 -2.90
N LYS A 339 -14.73 20.71 -3.75
CA LYS A 339 -14.18 21.37 -4.95
C LYS A 339 -14.87 20.86 -6.21
N LEU A 340 -15.25 21.78 -7.09
CA LEU A 340 -16.02 21.44 -8.30
C LEU A 340 -15.22 20.58 -9.30
N TRP A 341 -13.95 20.93 -9.55
CA TRP A 341 -13.07 20.21 -10.48
C TRP A 341 -12.80 18.75 -10.05
N THR A 342 -12.49 18.51 -8.77
CA THR A 342 -12.18 17.16 -8.26
C THR A 342 -13.39 16.22 -8.27
N VAL A 343 -14.59 16.76 -8.01
CA VAL A 343 -15.83 15.96 -8.08
C VAL A 343 -16.24 15.70 -9.54
N TYR A 344 -16.00 16.66 -10.44
CA TYR A 344 -16.11 16.41 -11.88
C TYR A 344 -15.17 15.27 -12.32
N GLU A 345 -13.89 15.32 -11.97
CA GLU A 345 -12.91 14.30 -12.34
C GLU A 345 -13.32 12.88 -11.89
N ILE A 346 -13.65 12.69 -10.61
CA ILE A 346 -13.99 11.36 -10.06
C ILE A 346 -15.29 10.82 -10.65
N ALA A 347 -16.29 11.68 -10.88
CA ALA A 347 -17.57 11.27 -11.43
C ALA A 347 -17.48 10.99 -12.94
N SER A 348 -16.77 11.82 -13.70
CA SER A 348 -16.47 11.56 -15.11
C SER A 348 -15.65 10.28 -15.27
N PHE A 349 -14.69 9.99 -14.39
CA PHE A 349 -13.97 8.71 -14.41
C PHE A 349 -14.91 7.51 -14.20
N LEU A 350 -15.82 7.57 -13.22
CA LEU A 350 -16.80 6.50 -12.96
C LEU A 350 -17.80 6.31 -14.11
N LEU A 351 -18.18 7.40 -14.79
CA LEU A 351 -19.02 7.36 -16.00
C LEU A 351 -18.28 6.73 -17.20
N LEU A 352 -17.06 7.17 -17.46
CA LEU A 352 -16.20 6.67 -18.55
C LEU A 352 -15.81 5.20 -18.32
N PHE A 353 -15.52 4.83 -17.07
CA PHE A 353 -15.03 3.51 -16.69
C PHE A 353 -15.81 2.95 -15.50
N PRO A 354 -16.99 2.35 -15.72
CA PRO A 354 -17.71 1.59 -14.69
C PRO A 354 -16.91 0.39 -14.12
N ARG A 355 -15.78 0.03 -14.73
CA ARG A 355 -14.82 -0.98 -14.23
C ARG A 355 -13.41 -0.43 -14.03
N GLY A 356 -13.24 0.90 -14.06
CA GLY A 356 -11.93 1.54 -13.93
C GLY A 356 -11.34 1.35 -12.54
N TYR A 357 -10.02 1.20 -12.45
CA TYR A 357 -9.33 1.07 -11.17
C TYR A 357 -9.24 2.44 -10.47
N LEU A 358 -10.29 2.79 -9.72
CA LEU A 358 -10.29 3.96 -8.86
C LEU A 358 -9.67 3.62 -7.49
N HIS A 359 -8.52 4.21 -7.22
CA HIS A 359 -7.75 4.04 -5.97
C HIS A 359 -7.89 5.29 -5.11
N VAL A 360 -8.85 5.27 -4.17
CA VAL A 360 -8.94 6.37 -3.20
C VAL A 360 -7.97 6.15 -2.03
N ARG A 361 -7.17 7.18 -1.75
CA ARG A 361 -6.10 7.17 -0.75
C ARG A 361 -6.23 8.40 0.15
N PRO A 362 -6.79 8.25 1.38
CA PRO A 362 -6.91 9.37 2.30
C PRO A 362 -5.55 9.87 2.79
N VAL A 363 -5.37 11.19 2.77
CA VAL A 363 -4.03 11.79 2.91
C VAL A 363 -3.41 11.67 4.32
N TYR A 364 -4.18 11.29 5.34
CA TYR A 364 -3.66 11.03 6.68
C TYR A 364 -3.23 9.55 6.88
N ILE A 365 -3.63 8.60 6.01
CA ILE A 365 -3.27 7.17 6.14
C ILE A 365 -1.75 6.96 6.26
N PRO A 366 -0.88 7.64 5.49
CA PRO A 366 0.57 7.48 5.65
C PRO A 366 1.08 7.89 7.02
N ARG A 367 0.53 8.95 7.63
CA ARG A 367 0.86 9.31 9.02
C ARG A 367 0.44 8.22 9.97
N LEU A 368 -0.77 7.67 9.82
CA LEU A 368 -1.25 6.56 10.64
C LEU A 368 -0.36 5.31 10.51
N VAL A 369 0.04 4.92 9.29
CA VAL A 369 0.93 3.78 9.04
C VAL A 369 2.33 4.01 9.63
N LEU A 370 2.95 5.16 9.35
CA LEU A 370 4.30 5.47 9.81
C LEU A 370 4.38 5.65 11.33
N SER A 371 3.43 6.35 11.94
CA SER A 371 3.33 6.46 13.39
C SER A 371 3.02 5.10 14.03
N GLY A 372 2.15 4.29 13.43
CA GLY A 372 1.87 2.92 13.89
C GLY A 372 3.12 2.05 13.89
N MET A 373 3.93 2.10 12.83
CA MET A 373 5.19 1.40 12.72
C MET A 373 6.24 1.92 13.72
N ALA A 374 6.38 3.23 13.88
CA ALA A 374 7.31 3.85 14.84
C ALA A 374 6.94 3.53 16.30
N VAL A 375 5.64 3.53 16.64
CA VAL A 375 5.16 3.14 17.96
C VAL A 375 5.37 1.64 18.20
N ASN A 376 5.12 0.77 17.21
CA ASN A 376 5.48 -0.65 17.32
C ASN A 376 6.99 -0.84 17.52
N ALA A 377 7.83 -0.04 16.84
CA ALA A 377 9.28 -0.08 17.04
C ALA A 377 9.67 0.31 18.47
N LEU A 378 9.08 1.37 19.01
CA LEU A 378 9.28 1.77 20.41
C LEU A 378 8.81 0.70 21.40
N VAL A 379 7.65 0.09 21.18
CA VAL A 379 7.14 -1.04 21.99
C VAL A 379 8.14 -2.18 21.99
N ARG A 380 8.69 -2.57 20.84
CA ARG A 380 9.72 -3.63 20.76
C ARG A 380 10.98 -3.27 21.54
N VAL A 381 11.48 -2.04 21.43
CA VAL A 381 12.65 -1.59 22.21
C VAL A 381 12.36 -1.62 23.72
N LEU A 382 11.16 -1.19 24.14
CA LEU A 382 10.75 -1.19 25.55
C LEU A 382 10.57 -2.60 26.10
N THR A 383 9.88 -3.51 25.39
CA THR A 383 9.71 -4.91 25.85
C THR A 383 11.04 -5.64 25.88
N THR A 384 11.91 -5.49 24.88
CA THR A 384 13.26 -6.06 24.87
C THR A 384 14.12 -5.52 26.03
N THR A 385 14.02 -4.22 26.35
CA THR A 385 14.70 -3.64 27.52
C THR A 385 14.15 -4.18 28.84
N MET A 386 12.82 -4.29 28.98
CA MET A 386 12.18 -4.87 30.17
C MET A 386 12.49 -6.37 30.34
N GLN A 387 12.59 -7.12 29.24
CA GLN A 387 13.03 -8.53 29.26
C GLN A 387 14.49 -8.66 29.71
N ASN A 388 15.39 -7.76 29.32
CA ASN A 388 16.76 -7.71 29.84
C ASN A 388 16.81 -7.44 31.35
N HIS A 389 16.02 -6.48 31.83
CA HIS A 389 15.91 -6.17 33.26
C HIS A 389 14.94 -7.11 34.01
N SER A 390 14.44 -8.18 33.36
CA SER A 390 13.38 -9.04 33.91
C SER A 390 13.76 -9.71 35.22
N HIS A 391 15.04 -9.93 35.53
CA HIS A 391 15.45 -10.45 36.85
C HIS A 391 15.00 -9.55 38.01
N PHE A 392 15.11 -8.23 37.87
CA PHE A 392 14.67 -7.27 38.88
C PHE A 392 13.14 -7.26 39.01
N PHE A 393 12.43 -7.28 37.87
CA PHE A 393 10.97 -7.30 37.85
C PHE A 393 10.38 -8.63 38.35
N ARG A 394 10.92 -9.77 37.91
CA ARG A 394 10.53 -11.12 38.34
C ARG A 394 10.76 -11.32 39.83
N ALA A 395 11.87 -10.83 40.39
CA ALA A 395 12.09 -10.86 41.84
C ALA A 395 10.98 -10.13 42.62
N LYS A 396 10.56 -8.95 42.14
CA LYS A 396 9.45 -8.17 42.74
C LYS A 396 8.06 -8.75 42.48
N LEU A 397 7.84 -9.42 41.34
CA LEU A 397 6.55 -10.03 41.02
C LEU A 397 6.37 -11.39 41.71
N ALA A 398 7.47 -12.10 41.98
CA ALA A 398 7.46 -13.31 42.80
C ALA A 398 6.99 -13.05 44.25
N THR A 399 7.26 -11.87 44.84
CA THR A 399 6.76 -11.53 46.18
C THR A 399 5.24 -11.31 46.24
N ILE A 400 4.57 -11.20 45.09
CA ILE A 400 3.10 -11.20 44.98
C ILE A 400 2.57 -12.47 44.29
N HIS A 401 3.35 -13.55 44.32
CA HIS A 401 3.04 -14.88 43.75
C HIS A 401 2.78 -14.92 42.22
N ILE A 402 3.10 -13.86 41.48
CA ILE A 402 3.06 -13.87 40.01
C ILE A 402 4.40 -14.43 39.51
N THR A 403 4.38 -15.65 38.96
CA THR A 403 5.58 -16.36 38.49
C THR A 403 5.40 -16.96 37.09
N GLY A 404 6.51 -17.34 36.44
CA GLY A 404 6.50 -17.97 35.12
C GLY A 404 5.87 -17.09 34.02
N VAL A 405 5.15 -17.72 33.08
CA VAL A 405 4.54 -17.08 31.90
C VAL A 405 3.62 -15.90 32.27
N ALA A 406 2.95 -15.96 33.42
CA ALA A 406 2.10 -14.86 33.90
C ALA A 406 2.90 -13.58 34.15
N THR A 407 4.18 -13.70 34.55
CA THR A 407 5.06 -12.54 34.78
C THR A 407 5.37 -11.82 33.48
N ASP A 408 5.76 -12.57 32.45
CA ASP A 408 6.12 -12.00 31.15
C ASP A 408 4.88 -11.41 30.45
N PHE A 409 3.73 -12.08 30.55
CA PHE A 409 2.45 -11.55 30.08
C PHE A 409 2.07 -10.21 30.73
N VAL A 410 2.23 -10.08 32.05
CA VAL A 410 1.96 -8.82 32.78
C VAL A 410 2.93 -7.72 32.33
N LEU A 411 4.23 -8.02 32.23
CA LEU A 411 5.25 -7.05 31.82
C LEU A 411 5.03 -6.54 30.39
N GLU A 412 4.71 -7.43 29.45
CA GLU A 412 4.40 -7.00 28.07
C GLU A 412 3.06 -6.26 27.99
N SER A 413 2.04 -6.67 28.76
CA SER A 413 0.75 -5.98 28.81
C SER A 413 0.87 -4.53 29.28
N VAL A 414 1.77 -4.23 30.23
CA VAL A 414 2.02 -2.85 30.69
C VAL A 414 2.53 -1.94 29.57
N VAL A 415 3.30 -2.47 28.61
CA VAL A 415 3.83 -1.70 27.46
C VAL A 415 2.85 -1.66 26.29
N VAL A 416 2.22 -2.79 25.98
CA VAL A 416 1.32 -2.95 24.83
C VAL A 416 -0.01 -2.22 25.05
N LEU A 417 -0.53 -2.18 26.28
CA LEU A 417 -1.86 -1.64 26.56
C LEU A 417 -2.01 -0.14 26.25
N PRO A 418 -1.13 0.78 26.69
CA PRO A 418 -1.24 2.20 26.32
C PRO A 418 -1.25 2.41 24.80
N VAL A 419 -0.48 1.62 24.06
CA VAL A 419 -0.41 1.66 22.60
C VAL A 419 -1.68 1.11 21.95
N ALA A 420 -2.25 0.03 22.48
CA ALA A 420 -3.54 -0.49 22.05
C ALA A 420 -4.67 0.54 22.24
N LEU A 421 -4.69 1.24 23.37
CA LEU A 421 -5.66 2.30 23.67
C LEU A 421 -5.48 3.52 22.74
N ALA A 422 -4.23 3.93 22.46
CA ALA A 422 -3.93 5.00 21.52
C ALA A 422 -4.36 4.62 20.09
N LEU A 423 -4.05 3.40 19.64
CA LEU A 423 -4.48 2.87 18.35
C LEU A 423 -6.01 2.83 18.23
N SER A 424 -6.70 2.29 19.24
CA SER A 424 -8.16 2.27 19.30
C SER A 424 -8.76 3.70 19.26
N SER A 425 -8.12 4.66 19.93
CA SER A 425 -8.53 6.07 19.90
C SER A 425 -8.43 6.69 18.51
N ILE A 426 -7.35 6.40 17.78
CA ILE A 426 -7.13 6.89 16.41
C ILE A 426 -8.06 6.17 15.42
N CYS A 427 -8.26 4.86 15.55
CA CYS A 427 -9.22 4.12 14.73
C CYS A 427 -10.67 4.55 14.99
N THR A 428 -11.00 4.94 16.24
CA THR A 428 -12.31 5.53 16.59
C THR A 428 -12.50 6.90 15.95
N TRP A 429 -11.47 7.75 15.94
CA TRP A 429 -11.49 9.01 15.20
C TRP A 429 -11.67 8.75 13.70
N TRP A 430 -10.88 7.85 13.10
CA TRP A 430 -11.01 7.53 11.68
C TRP A 430 -12.39 6.97 11.31
N ALA A 431 -13.00 6.13 12.14
CA ALA A 431 -14.36 5.64 11.92
C ALA A 431 -15.41 6.77 11.90
N ARG A 432 -15.18 7.87 12.64
CA ARG A 432 -16.03 9.07 12.62
C ARG A 432 -15.82 9.88 11.35
N GLU A 433 -14.58 10.09 10.93
CA GLU A 433 -14.28 10.72 9.65
C GLU A 433 -14.95 9.96 8.50
N GLN A 434 -14.88 8.62 8.46
CA GLN A 434 -15.61 7.81 7.47
C GLN A 434 -17.12 8.06 7.50
N ALA A 435 -17.73 8.18 8.68
CA ALA A 435 -19.15 8.49 8.81
C ALA A 435 -19.49 9.91 8.31
N GLN A 436 -18.64 10.90 8.61
CA GLN A 436 -18.80 12.27 8.12
C GLN A 436 -18.59 12.39 6.60
N ILE A 437 -17.69 11.59 6.02
CA ILE A 437 -17.50 11.49 4.56
C ILE A 437 -18.79 10.97 3.90
N HIS A 438 -19.39 9.91 4.46
CA HIS A 438 -20.67 9.40 3.97
C HIS A 438 -21.82 10.43 4.10
N ASP A 439 -21.90 11.17 5.21
CA ASP A 439 -22.92 12.21 5.41
C ASP A 439 -22.73 13.42 4.47
N ARG A 440 -21.49 13.88 4.27
CA ARG A 440 -21.16 14.92 3.27
C ARG A 440 -21.51 14.48 1.86
N LEU A 441 -21.20 13.24 1.48
CA LEU A 441 -21.56 12.69 0.17
C LEU A 441 -23.06 12.63 -0.04
N GLY A 442 -23.84 12.16 0.94
CA GLY A 442 -25.31 12.12 0.84
C GLY A 442 -25.97 13.49 0.69
N LYS A 443 -25.27 14.57 1.06
CA LYS A 443 -25.71 15.97 0.93
C LYS A 443 -25.04 16.72 -0.23
N PHE A 444 -24.19 16.05 -1.02
CA PHE A 444 -23.44 16.68 -2.09
C PHE A 444 -24.37 17.26 -3.16
N LYS A 445 -24.04 18.46 -3.64
CA LYS A 445 -24.69 19.15 -4.75
C LYS A 445 -23.65 19.91 -5.56
N ILE A 446 -23.53 19.63 -6.86
CA ILE A 446 -22.53 20.22 -7.76
C ILE A 446 -22.64 21.76 -7.81
N ARG A 447 -23.87 22.28 -7.74
CA ARG A 447 -24.15 23.72 -7.67
C ARG A 447 -23.56 24.39 -6.42
N ASN A 448 -23.41 23.64 -5.32
CA ASN A 448 -22.84 24.12 -4.06
C ASN A 448 -21.32 23.85 -3.94
N ALA A 449 -20.73 23.08 -4.86
CA ALA A 449 -19.30 22.82 -4.86
C ALA A 449 -18.52 24.12 -5.13
N THR A 450 -17.49 24.38 -4.33
CA THR A 450 -16.66 25.58 -4.46
C THR A 450 -15.79 25.49 -5.73
N CYS A 451 -15.77 26.56 -6.52
CA CYS A 451 -14.85 26.68 -7.65
C CYS A 451 -13.77 27.73 -7.33
N GLN A 452 -12.56 27.53 -7.84
CA GLN A 452 -11.50 28.54 -7.69
C GLN A 452 -11.65 29.67 -8.73
N ASN A 453 -12.15 29.33 -9.92
CA ASN A 453 -12.54 30.27 -10.95
C ASN A 453 -14.01 30.00 -11.33
N GLU A 454 -14.93 30.89 -10.95
CA GLU A 454 -16.36 30.72 -11.21
C GLU A 454 -16.73 30.75 -12.70
N GLU A 455 -15.84 31.20 -13.59
CA GLU A 455 -16.02 31.06 -15.05
C GLU A 455 -15.98 29.58 -15.48
N ASP A 456 -15.13 28.76 -14.86
CA ASP A 456 -14.99 27.33 -15.15
C ASP A 456 -16.28 26.57 -14.84
N ARG A 457 -17.09 27.04 -13.87
CA ARG A 457 -18.35 26.37 -13.47
C ARG A 457 -19.27 26.16 -14.67
N LYS A 458 -19.41 27.18 -15.53
CA LYS A 458 -20.29 27.09 -16.70
C LYS A 458 -19.81 26.02 -17.70
N LEU A 459 -18.50 25.84 -17.84
CA LEU A 459 -17.88 24.82 -18.67
C LEU A 459 -18.06 23.42 -18.04
N ILE A 460 -17.72 23.26 -16.77
CA ILE A 460 -17.82 21.97 -16.06
C ILE A 460 -19.27 21.47 -16.06
N GLU A 461 -20.23 22.32 -15.67
CA GLU A 461 -21.65 21.95 -15.66
C GLU A 461 -22.19 21.63 -17.06
N ARG A 462 -21.67 22.28 -18.11
CA ARG A 462 -22.02 21.94 -19.50
C ARG A 462 -21.48 20.56 -19.86
N ASN A 463 -20.22 20.28 -19.54
CA ASN A 463 -19.60 18.97 -19.80
C ASN A 463 -20.33 17.86 -19.03
N VAL A 464 -20.71 18.09 -17.77
CA VAL A 464 -21.53 17.17 -16.97
C VAL A 464 -22.88 16.89 -17.64
N ALA A 465 -23.58 17.92 -18.14
CA ALA A 465 -24.84 17.72 -18.83
C ALA A 465 -24.68 16.92 -20.14
N ILE A 466 -23.63 17.19 -20.92
CA ILE A 466 -23.26 16.42 -22.11
C ILE A 466 -22.97 14.96 -21.73
N PHE A 467 -22.17 14.71 -20.70
CA PHE A 467 -21.86 13.37 -20.21
C PHE A 467 -23.10 12.59 -19.76
N ALA A 468 -23.99 13.22 -19.00
CA ALA A 468 -25.22 12.57 -18.52
C ALA A 468 -26.14 12.16 -19.70
N GLN A 469 -26.20 12.96 -20.75
CA GLN A 469 -26.91 12.62 -22.00
C GLN A 469 -26.17 11.54 -22.82
N ALA A 470 -24.84 11.62 -22.91
CA ALA A 470 -24.00 10.72 -23.70
C ALA A 470 -24.00 9.27 -23.21
N PHE A 471 -24.08 9.08 -21.89
CA PHE A 471 -24.12 7.77 -21.23
C PHE A 471 -25.55 7.29 -20.92
N GLU A 472 -26.56 7.94 -21.52
CA GLU A 472 -27.98 7.60 -21.41
C GLU A 472 -28.50 7.60 -19.95
N HIS A 473 -27.92 8.44 -19.09
CA HIS A 473 -28.44 8.69 -17.74
C HIS A 473 -29.61 9.70 -17.76
N VAL A 474 -29.69 10.53 -18.79
CA VAL A 474 -30.86 11.34 -19.14
C VAL A 474 -31.10 11.32 -20.65
N PRO A 475 -32.34 11.50 -21.14
CA PRO A 475 -32.61 11.66 -22.57
C PRO A 475 -31.82 12.81 -23.20
N ILE A 476 -31.42 12.67 -24.47
CA ILE A 476 -30.78 13.75 -25.24
C ILE A 476 -31.71 14.97 -25.29
N GLY A 477 -31.16 16.17 -25.07
CA GLY A 477 -31.95 17.41 -25.02
C GLY A 477 -32.67 17.67 -23.70
N THR A 478 -32.53 16.80 -22.69
CA THR A 478 -32.95 17.09 -21.30
C THR A 478 -32.29 18.38 -20.81
N ASP A 479 -33.06 19.21 -20.10
CA ASP A 479 -32.55 20.46 -19.54
C ASP A 479 -31.29 20.27 -18.68
N LYS A 480 -30.41 21.27 -18.72
CA LYS A 480 -29.14 21.29 -18.00
C LYS A 480 -29.34 21.10 -16.49
N ALA A 481 -30.37 21.70 -15.89
CA ALA A 481 -30.60 21.56 -14.45
C ALA A 481 -30.94 20.11 -14.08
N ALA A 482 -31.84 19.46 -14.83
CA ALA A 482 -32.19 18.06 -14.60
C ALA A 482 -30.99 17.11 -14.81
N ALA A 483 -30.14 17.38 -15.81
CA ALA A 483 -28.91 16.61 -16.03
C ALA A 483 -27.91 16.74 -14.86
N LEU A 484 -27.78 17.93 -14.27
CA LEU A 484 -26.97 18.16 -13.06
C LEU A 484 -27.55 17.45 -11.83
N ASP A 485 -28.87 17.37 -11.68
CA ASP A 485 -29.50 16.66 -10.56
C ASP A 485 -29.32 15.14 -10.67
N VAL A 486 -29.30 14.57 -11.89
CA VAL A 486 -28.94 13.16 -12.11
C VAL A 486 -27.47 12.90 -11.84
N PHE A 487 -26.57 13.82 -12.20
CA PHE A 487 -25.16 13.74 -11.82
C PHE A 487 -24.97 13.77 -10.29
N ASP A 488 -25.69 14.65 -9.58
CA ASP A 488 -25.66 14.69 -8.11
C ASP A 488 -26.08 13.34 -7.51
N MET A 489 -27.17 12.74 -8.00
CA MET A 489 -27.60 11.41 -7.55
C MET A 489 -26.55 10.32 -7.84
N LEU A 490 -25.86 10.39 -8.98
CA LEU A 490 -24.78 9.46 -9.31
C LEU A 490 -23.59 9.60 -8.34
N VAL A 491 -23.15 10.83 -8.05
CA VAL A 491 -22.08 11.11 -7.08
C VAL A 491 -22.46 10.64 -5.69
N GLN A 492 -23.68 10.98 -5.24
CA GLN A 492 -24.24 10.56 -3.95
C GLN A 492 -24.33 9.04 -3.78
N LYS A 493 -24.46 8.29 -4.88
CA LYS A 493 -24.60 6.83 -4.88
C LYS A 493 -23.27 6.11 -5.06
N GLU A 494 -22.55 6.38 -6.14
CA GLU A 494 -21.41 5.56 -6.57
C GLU A 494 -20.11 5.91 -5.82
N VAL A 495 -19.85 7.20 -5.54
CA VAL A 495 -18.60 7.61 -4.85
C VAL A 495 -18.49 7.01 -3.44
N PRO A 496 -19.54 6.97 -2.59
CA PRO A 496 -19.52 6.22 -1.33
C PRO A 496 -19.15 4.74 -1.45
N ILE A 497 -19.62 4.07 -2.50
CA ILE A 497 -19.39 2.64 -2.73
C ILE A 497 -17.91 2.43 -3.06
N VAL A 498 -17.35 3.22 -3.98
CA VAL A 498 -15.96 3.05 -4.42
C VAL A 498 -14.96 3.55 -3.37
N LEU A 499 -15.32 4.54 -2.56
CA LEU A 499 -14.58 4.89 -1.33
C LEU A 499 -14.50 3.71 -0.36
N ARG A 500 -15.64 3.06 -0.08
CA ARG A 500 -15.69 1.87 0.80
C ARG A 500 -14.87 0.71 0.23
N ALA A 501 -14.95 0.47 -1.08
CA ALA A 501 -14.16 -0.54 -1.77
C ALA A 501 -12.65 -0.25 -1.66
N SER A 502 -12.23 1.00 -1.90
CA SER A 502 -10.83 1.44 -1.83
C SER A 502 -10.19 1.31 -0.44
N LEU A 503 -11.01 1.43 0.61
CA LEU A 503 -10.59 1.39 2.02
C LEU A 503 -10.76 0.00 2.65
N GLY A 504 -11.49 -0.90 2.00
CA GLY A 504 -11.88 -2.21 2.53
C GLY A 504 -12.91 -2.12 3.66
N ARG A 505 -13.47 -3.29 4.03
CA ARG A 505 -14.49 -3.45 5.07
C ARG A 505 -14.07 -2.87 6.43
N THR A 506 -12.84 -3.16 6.84
CA THR A 506 -12.21 -2.62 8.06
C THR A 506 -11.99 -1.12 7.97
N GLY A 507 -11.86 -0.53 6.77
CA GLY A 507 -11.48 0.87 6.57
C GLY A 507 -9.98 1.11 6.62
N VAL A 508 -9.17 0.06 6.79
CA VAL A 508 -7.71 0.05 6.68
C VAL A 508 -7.34 -1.16 5.83
N PRO A 509 -6.84 -0.98 4.59
CA PRO A 509 -6.39 -2.09 3.75
C PRO A 509 -5.37 -3.01 4.44
N TYR A 510 -5.44 -4.32 4.18
CA TYR A 510 -4.57 -5.32 4.82
C TYR A 510 -3.08 -5.02 4.65
N LYS A 511 -2.63 -4.60 3.45
CA LYS A 511 -1.24 -4.16 3.22
C LYS A 511 -0.79 -3.07 4.21
N PHE A 512 -1.67 -2.13 4.55
CA PHE A 512 -1.34 -1.07 5.51
C PHE A 512 -1.35 -1.59 6.95
N ALA A 513 -2.30 -2.46 7.33
CA ALA A 513 -2.29 -3.11 8.64
C ALA A 513 -1.01 -3.95 8.86
N LEU A 514 -0.60 -4.74 7.86
CA LEU A 514 0.66 -5.49 7.85
C LEU A 514 1.89 -4.57 8.03
N THR A 515 1.84 -3.36 7.47
CA THR A 515 2.93 -2.37 7.55
C THR A 515 3.11 -1.78 8.95
N PHE A 516 2.07 -1.71 9.79
CA PHE A 516 2.23 -1.33 11.20
C PHE A 516 3.17 -2.33 11.92
N PHE A 517 3.11 -3.60 11.52
CA PHE A 517 3.89 -4.69 12.12
C PHE A 517 5.16 -5.04 11.32
N ALA A 518 5.59 -4.20 10.38
CA ALA A 518 6.79 -4.45 9.57
C ALA A 518 8.04 -4.78 10.42
N ILE A 519 8.24 -4.09 11.56
CA ILE A 519 9.35 -4.41 12.46
C ILE A 519 9.32 -5.85 13.02
N HIS A 520 8.13 -6.44 13.21
CA HIS A 520 8.00 -7.82 13.68
C HIS A 520 8.51 -8.83 12.63
N GLN A 521 8.46 -8.47 11.35
CA GLN A 521 8.99 -9.28 10.26
C GLN A 521 10.52 -9.33 10.35
N PHE A 522 11.17 -8.19 10.57
CA PHE A 522 12.61 -8.10 10.76
C PHE A 522 13.08 -8.71 12.10
N TYR A 523 12.30 -8.55 13.18
CA TYR A 523 12.50 -9.25 14.45
C TYR A 523 12.50 -10.77 14.27
N THR A 524 11.64 -11.29 13.39
CA THR A 524 11.61 -12.72 13.07
C THR A 524 12.94 -13.17 12.47
N MET A 525 13.56 -12.37 11.60
CA MET A 525 14.90 -12.68 11.05
C MET A 525 15.98 -12.67 12.14
N ASP A 526 15.99 -11.70 13.05
CA ASP A 526 16.90 -11.70 14.21
C ASP A 526 16.71 -12.95 15.10
N ALA A 527 15.46 -13.36 15.35
CA ALA A 527 15.14 -14.55 16.14
C ALA A 527 15.60 -15.86 15.48
N LEU A 528 15.48 -15.94 14.16
CA LEU A 528 15.89 -17.11 13.38
C LEU A 528 17.43 -17.20 13.26
N SER A 529 18.12 -16.08 13.05
CA SER A 529 19.61 -16.08 13.00
C SER A 529 20.22 -16.48 14.35
N ALA A 530 19.64 -16.01 15.46
CA ALA A 530 19.97 -16.50 16.80
C ALA A 530 19.72 -18.00 16.94
N GLY A 531 18.57 -18.50 16.47
CA GLY A 531 18.25 -19.93 16.50
C GLY A 531 19.29 -20.80 15.75
N ILE A 532 19.72 -20.36 14.57
CA ILE A 532 20.74 -21.02 13.76
C ILE A 532 22.11 -20.99 14.46
N ARG A 533 22.56 -19.82 14.91
CA ARG A 533 23.85 -19.62 15.61
C ARG A 533 24.00 -20.52 16.84
N TRP A 534 22.91 -20.75 17.57
CA TRP A 534 22.89 -21.62 18.76
C TRP A 534 22.67 -23.11 18.45
N GLY A 535 22.64 -23.52 17.18
CA GLY A 535 22.38 -24.91 16.81
C GLY A 535 21.03 -25.43 17.29
N ARG A 536 20.00 -24.57 17.38
CA ARG A 536 18.65 -25.03 17.73
C ARG A 536 18.14 -25.96 16.63
N GLY A 537 17.48 -27.04 17.04
CA GLY A 537 16.82 -27.94 16.10
C GLY A 537 15.86 -27.20 15.16
N TRP A 538 15.78 -27.67 13.92
CA TRP A 538 14.95 -27.08 12.87
C TRP A 538 13.47 -26.98 13.26
N ASP A 539 12.98 -27.91 14.08
CA ASP A 539 11.66 -27.88 14.72
C ASP A 539 11.44 -26.56 15.50
N LYS A 540 12.42 -26.13 16.31
CA LYS A 540 12.35 -24.91 17.11
C LYS A 540 12.37 -23.66 16.22
N ILE A 541 13.20 -23.69 15.17
CA ILE A 541 13.35 -22.61 14.20
C ILE A 541 12.04 -22.43 13.40
N ILE A 542 11.48 -23.51 12.87
CA ILE A 542 10.22 -23.52 12.11
C ILE A 542 9.04 -23.08 12.98
N MET A 543 8.89 -23.60 14.20
CA MET A 543 7.80 -23.16 15.09
C MET A 543 7.93 -21.69 15.51
N THR A 544 9.16 -21.18 15.66
CA THR A 544 9.41 -19.75 15.90
C THR A 544 9.03 -18.90 14.68
N LEU A 545 9.37 -19.34 13.46
CA LEU A 545 8.97 -18.68 12.21
C LEU A 545 7.44 -18.64 12.09
N LEU A 546 6.76 -19.78 12.19
CA LEU A 546 5.30 -19.89 12.00
C LEU A 546 4.53 -19.05 13.03
N SER A 547 4.89 -19.12 14.31
CA SER A 547 4.22 -18.34 15.37
C SER A 547 4.42 -16.83 15.20
N ASN A 548 5.62 -16.37 14.84
CA ASN A 548 5.88 -14.95 14.56
C ASN A 548 5.14 -14.47 13.29
N VAL A 549 5.11 -15.28 12.23
CA VAL A 549 4.35 -14.97 11.00
C VAL A 549 2.87 -14.77 11.32
N LEU A 550 2.25 -15.69 12.07
CA LEU A 550 0.85 -15.57 12.48
C LEU A 550 0.60 -14.34 13.36
N LEU A 551 1.57 -13.95 14.20
CA LEU A 551 1.48 -12.75 15.02
C LEU A 551 1.38 -11.48 14.16
N PHE A 552 2.29 -11.27 13.19
CA PHE A 552 2.32 -10.05 12.39
C PHE A 552 1.37 -10.06 11.17
N SER A 553 1.00 -11.24 10.66
CA SER A 553 0.12 -11.37 9.48
C SER A 553 -1.34 -11.64 9.83
N CYS A 554 -1.65 -12.20 11.01
CA CYS A 554 -3.03 -12.48 11.40
C CYS A 554 -3.43 -11.69 12.66
N ILE A 555 -2.81 -11.95 13.81
CA ILE A 555 -3.28 -11.41 15.10
C ILE A 555 -3.17 -9.88 15.16
N GLY A 556 -2.03 -9.31 14.77
CA GLY A 556 -1.84 -7.85 14.70
C GLY A 556 -2.85 -7.15 13.78
N PRO A 557 -2.97 -7.57 12.50
CA PRO A 557 -3.99 -7.06 11.58
C PRO A 557 -5.43 -7.25 12.09
N LEU A 558 -5.77 -8.38 12.72
CA LEU A 558 -7.08 -8.58 13.36
C LEU A 558 -7.30 -7.59 14.52
N GLY A 559 -6.27 -7.23 15.27
CA GLY A 559 -6.31 -6.15 16.26
C GLY A 559 -6.64 -4.79 15.64
N VAL A 560 -5.97 -4.43 14.54
CA VAL A 560 -6.26 -3.19 13.77
C VAL A 560 -7.70 -3.22 13.23
N ALA A 561 -8.17 -4.38 12.75
CA ALA A 561 -9.54 -4.57 12.30
C ALA A 561 -10.56 -4.39 13.43
N ALA A 562 -10.33 -4.99 14.61
CA ALA A 562 -11.18 -4.83 15.78
C ALA A 562 -11.27 -3.36 16.22
N CYS A 563 -10.13 -2.68 16.36
CA CYS A 563 -10.02 -1.25 16.66
C CYS A 563 -10.79 -0.36 15.68
N SER A 564 -10.97 -0.77 14.42
CA SER A 564 -11.70 0.02 13.40
C SER A 564 -13.15 -0.41 13.19
N LEU A 565 -13.50 -1.67 13.38
CA LEU A 565 -14.86 -2.19 13.22
C LEU A 565 -15.74 -1.90 14.45
N ILE A 566 -15.21 -2.03 15.67
CA ILE A 566 -15.98 -1.81 16.91
C ILE A 566 -16.53 -0.37 16.96
N PRO A 567 -15.73 0.69 16.69
CA PRO A 567 -16.27 2.05 16.61
C PRO A 567 -17.33 2.21 15.52
N LYS A 568 -17.19 1.61 14.34
CA LYS A 568 -18.21 1.72 13.27
C LYS A 568 -19.54 1.09 13.66
N LEU A 569 -19.53 0.02 14.46
CA LEU A 569 -20.75 -0.58 15.01
C LEU A 569 -21.38 0.33 16.07
N LEU A 570 -20.57 0.84 17.00
CA LEU A 570 -21.04 1.69 18.12
C LEU A 570 -21.47 3.10 17.69
N LEU A 571 -20.88 3.66 16.63
CA LEU A 571 -21.30 4.96 16.06
C LEU A 571 -22.73 4.94 15.52
N ARG A 572 -23.27 3.77 15.14
CA ARG A 572 -24.70 3.61 14.79
C ARG A 572 -25.63 3.94 15.97
N TYR A 573 -25.15 3.73 17.20
CA TYR A 573 -25.85 4.01 18.45
C TYR A 573 -25.43 5.36 19.07
N ARG A 574 -24.71 6.21 18.32
CA ARG A 574 -24.21 7.53 18.76
C ARG A 574 -23.33 7.49 20.03
N CYS A 575 -22.61 6.38 20.26
CA CYS A 575 -21.74 6.23 21.44
C CYS A 575 -20.62 7.30 21.51
N SER A 576 -20.24 7.66 22.73
CA SER A 576 -19.11 8.57 23.00
C SER A 576 -17.77 7.96 22.57
N HIS A 577 -16.73 8.79 22.42
CA HIS A 577 -15.40 8.32 21.97
C HIS A 577 -14.82 7.32 22.97
N PHE A 578 -14.88 7.68 24.26
CA PHE A 578 -14.45 6.85 25.38
C PHE A 578 -15.11 5.47 25.40
N LEU A 579 -16.43 5.38 25.15
CA LEU A 579 -17.13 4.09 25.09
C LEU A 579 -16.65 3.20 23.94
N CYS A 580 -16.32 3.79 22.77
CA CYS A 580 -15.77 3.03 21.65
C CYS A 580 -14.37 2.47 21.95
N VAL A 581 -13.53 3.25 22.64
CA VAL A 581 -12.19 2.82 23.07
C VAL A 581 -12.29 1.73 24.15
N LEU A 582 -13.13 1.94 25.16
CA LEU A 582 -13.37 0.98 26.24
C LEU A 582 -13.93 -0.35 25.71
N ALA A 583 -14.87 -0.32 24.76
CA ALA A 583 -15.41 -1.52 24.14
C ALA A 583 -14.40 -2.28 23.25
N SER A 584 -13.35 -1.61 22.78
CA SER A 584 -12.27 -2.26 22.02
C SER A 584 -11.29 -3.02 22.92
N PHE A 585 -11.12 -2.58 24.17
CA PHE A 585 -10.13 -3.15 25.11
C PHE A 585 -10.27 -4.67 25.31
N PRO A 586 -11.45 -5.25 25.62
CA PRO A 586 -11.58 -6.70 25.85
C PRO A 586 -11.19 -7.54 24.64
N VAL A 587 -11.48 -7.05 23.43
CA VAL A 587 -11.16 -7.75 22.17
C VAL A 587 -9.65 -7.72 21.91
N ILE A 588 -8.98 -6.59 22.17
CA ILE A 588 -7.52 -6.50 22.04
C ILE A 588 -6.83 -7.37 23.10
N ALA A 589 -7.31 -7.36 24.35
CA ALA A 589 -6.80 -8.21 25.42
C ALA A 589 -6.98 -9.71 25.09
N LEU A 590 -8.11 -10.10 24.49
CA LEU A 590 -8.37 -11.47 24.03
C LEU A 590 -7.41 -11.87 22.89
N LEU A 591 -7.20 -11.01 21.90
CA LEU A 591 -6.26 -11.26 20.80
C LEU A 591 -4.80 -11.35 21.30
N TRP A 592 -4.45 -10.55 22.30
CA TRP A 592 -3.14 -10.61 22.95
C TRP A 592 -2.96 -11.91 23.75
N GLY A 593 -3.97 -12.31 24.55
CA GLY A 593 -3.98 -13.61 25.22
C GLY A 593 -3.89 -14.78 24.24
N LEU A 594 -4.57 -14.70 23.09
CA LEU A 594 -4.49 -15.70 22.03
C LEU A 594 -3.08 -15.78 21.43
N ALA A 595 -2.37 -14.67 21.26
CA ALA A 595 -0.96 -14.68 20.84
C ALA A 595 -0.07 -15.42 21.85
N THR A 596 -0.23 -15.15 23.15
CA THR A 596 0.51 -15.82 24.22
C THR A 596 0.21 -17.33 24.24
N VAL A 597 -1.08 -17.71 24.15
CA VAL A 597 -1.50 -19.12 24.07
C VAL A 597 -0.90 -19.80 22.84
N LEU A 598 -0.92 -19.15 21.67
CA LEU A 598 -0.37 -19.69 20.43
C LEU A 598 1.15 -19.94 20.55
N GLN A 599 1.90 -19.05 21.21
CA GLN A 599 3.32 -19.25 21.50
C GLN A 599 3.58 -20.43 22.44
N VAL A 600 2.78 -20.58 23.51
CA VAL A 600 2.87 -21.73 24.44
C VAL A 600 2.54 -23.05 23.73
N ILE A 601 1.51 -23.07 22.88
CA ILE A 601 1.17 -24.27 22.10
C ILE A 601 2.29 -24.57 21.07
N ALA A 602 2.86 -23.57 20.40
CA ALA A 602 3.99 -23.75 19.49
C ALA A 602 5.25 -24.29 20.22
N HIS A 603 5.49 -23.86 21.45
CA HIS A 603 6.55 -24.40 22.30
C HIS A 603 6.31 -25.89 22.62
N ASN A 604 5.07 -26.28 22.91
CA ASN A 604 4.70 -27.65 23.29
C ASN A 604 4.44 -28.58 22.10
N ALA A 605 4.23 -28.05 20.89
CA ALA A 605 4.02 -28.81 19.66
C ALA A 605 5.18 -29.77 19.31
N ARG A 606 6.39 -29.51 19.84
CA ARG A 606 7.58 -30.34 19.62
C ARG A 606 7.55 -31.67 20.37
N THR A 607 6.88 -31.73 21.52
CA THR A 607 6.82 -32.91 22.39
C THR A 607 5.44 -33.58 22.41
N SER A 608 4.42 -32.91 21.87
CA SER A 608 3.04 -33.39 21.86
C SER A 608 2.40 -33.22 20.49
N ALA A 609 2.05 -34.35 19.86
CA ALA A 609 1.30 -34.37 18.60
C ALA A 609 -0.05 -33.65 18.72
N TRP A 610 -0.69 -33.70 19.90
CA TRP A 610 -1.90 -32.93 20.19
C TRP A 610 -1.64 -31.42 20.14
N CYS A 611 -0.55 -30.93 20.73
CA CYS A 611 -0.19 -29.52 20.65
C CYS A 611 0.15 -29.09 19.21
N ALA A 612 0.82 -29.96 18.42
CA ALA A 612 1.08 -29.69 17.00
C ALA A 612 -0.21 -29.60 16.17
N ALA A 613 -1.15 -30.54 16.37
CA ALA A 613 -2.45 -30.51 15.71
C ALA A 613 -3.27 -29.27 16.10
N THR A 614 -3.32 -28.94 17.40
CA THR A 614 -3.99 -27.71 17.88
C THR A 614 -3.36 -26.45 17.30
N PHE A 615 -2.02 -26.37 17.24
CA PHE A 615 -1.32 -25.25 16.61
C PHE A 615 -1.70 -25.10 15.13
N ALA A 616 -1.68 -26.20 14.37
CA ALA A 616 -2.05 -26.20 12.95
C ALA A 616 -3.52 -25.75 12.74
N CYS A 617 -4.46 -26.31 13.51
CA CYS A 617 -5.87 -25.93 13.43
C CYS A 617 -6.11 -24.45 13.78
N LEU A 618 -5.48 -23.94 14.85
CA LEU A 618 -5.56 -22.52 15.21
C LEU A 618 -4.92 -21.61 14.16
N SER A 619 -3.82 -22.04 13.54
CA SER A 619 -3.14 -21.31 12.46
C SER A 619 -4.04 -21.17 11.23
N VAL A 620 -4.68 -22.26 10.79
CA VAL A 620 -5.65 -22.24 9.68
C VAL A 620 -6.84 -21.36 10.03
N ALA A 621 -7.40 -21.50 11.23
CA ALA A 621 -8.52 -20.67 11.68
C ALA A 621 -8.18 -19.17 11.70
N LEU A 622 -6.98 -18.79 12.16
CA LEU A 622 -6.48 -17.41 12.13
C LEU A 622 -6.31 -16.86 10.71
N VAL A 623 -5.72 -17.64 9.80
CA VAL A 623 -5.54 -17.25 8.40
C VAL A 623 -6.90 -17.08 7.71
N VAL A 624 -7.82 -18.04 7.87
CA VAL A 624 -9.18 -17.95 7.31
C VAL A 624 -9.94 -16.76 7.89
N THR A 625 -9.85 -16.51 9.20
CA THR A 625 -10.51 -15.36 9.85
C THR A 625 -9.95 -14.03 9.32
N THR A 626 -8.62 -13.92 9.18
CA THR A 626 -7.96 -12.74 8.62
C THR A 626 -8.39 -12.50 7.16
N TYR A 627 -8.43 -13.56 6.35
CA TYR A 627 -8.93 -13.52 4.98
C TYR A 627 -10.40 -13.05 4.93
N LEU A 628 -11.28 -13.60 5.78
CA LEU A 628 -12.69 -13.23 5.83
C LEU A 628 -12.95 -11.79 6.32
N VAL A 629 -12.07 -11.26 7.17
CA VAL A 629 -12.18 -9.89 7.71
C VAL A 629 -11.68 -8.84 6.72
N PHE A 630 -10.57 -9.11 6.01
CA PHE A 630 -9.91 -8.13 5.14
C PHE A 630 -10.12 -8.34 3.63
N ILE A 631 -10.07 -9.58 3.16
CA ILE A 631 -9.94 -9.92 1.73
C ILE A 631 -11.31 -10.32 1.15
N TYR A 632 -12.11 -11.11 1.88
CA TYR A 632 -13.46 -11.45 1.47
C TYR A 632 -14.41 -10.26 1.67
N SER A 633 -14.50 -9.42 0.65
CA SER A 633 -15.57 -8.45 0.50
C SER A 633 -16.40 -8.80 -0.74
N PRO A 634 -17.59 -9.42 -0.58
CA PRO A 634 -18.44 -9.77 -1.72
C PRO A 634 -18.85 -8.52 -2.52
N ASP A 635 -18.91 -7.36 -1.87
CA ASP A 635 -19.25 -6.06 -2.48
C ASP A 635 -18.14 -5.44 -3.34
N THR A 636 -16.88 -5.90 -3.25
CA THR A 636 -15.77 -5.29 -4.02
C THR A 636 -15.68 -5.76 -5.46
N ARG A 637 -16.27 -6.92 -5.78
CA ARG A 637 -16.64 -7.24 -7.17
C ARG A 637 -17.93 -6.48 -7.49
N ILE A 638 -17.78 -5.20 -7.83
CA ILE A 638 -18.81 -4.45 -8.55
C ILE A 638 -18.87 -5.01 -9.99
N GLU A 639 -19.40 -6.21 -10.13
CA GLU A 639 -19.90 -6.74 -11.40
C GLU A 639 -21.13 -5.88 -11.76
N HIS A 640 -20.86 -4.71 -12.35
CA HIS A 640 -21.88 -3.72 -12.69
C HIS A 640 -23.01 -4.42 -13.46
N PRO A 641 -24.30 -4.30 -13.05
CA PRO A 641 -25.39 -5.11 -13.62
C PRO A 641 -25.56 -5.06 -15.15
N ARG A 642 -25.04 -4.02 -15.81
CA ARG A 642 -24.91 -3.92 -17.28
C ARG A 642 -24.07 -5.06 -17.91
N LEU A 643 -23.30 -5.83 -17.13
CA LEU A 643 -22.61 -7.06 -17.57
C LEU A 643 -23.60 -8.18 -17.89
N ARG A 644 -24.52 -8.51 -16.97
CA ARG A 644 -25.48 -9.61 -17.16
C ARG A 644 -26.35 -9.40 -18.40
N LEU A 645 -26.72 -8.16 -18.69
CA LEU A 645 -27.50 -7.82 -19.89
C LEU A 645 -26.73 -8.04 -21.21
N LYS A 646 -25.40 -7.84 -21.23
CA LYS A 646 -24.59 -8.16 -22.41
C LYS A 646 -24.33 -9.67 -22.54
N GLU A 647 -24.15 -10.37 -21.43
CA GLU A 647 -23.93 -11.83 -21.43
C GLU A 647 -25.22 -12.59 -21.81
N SER A 648 -26.40 -12.11 -21.42
CA SER A 648 -27.68 -12.67 -21.85
C SER A 648 -28.13 -12.23 -23.26
N GLN A 649 -27.55 -11.17 -23.83
CA GLN A 649 -27.76 -10.78 -25.23
C GLN A 649 -26.74 -11.41 -26.20
N ALA A 650 -25.53 -11.75 -25.72
CA ALA A 650 -24.53 -12.47 -26.51
C ALA A 650 -24.85 -13.96 -26.73
N PHE A 651 -25.93 -14.47 -26.12
CA PHE A 651 -26.43 -15.84 -26.31
C PHE A 651 -27.82 -15.87 -26.97
N VAL A 652 -28.02 -15.04 -28.00
CA VAL A 652 -29.01 -15.32 -29.04
C VAL A 652 -28.25 -16.02 -30.17
N PRO A 653 -28.32 -17.35 -30.32
CA PRO A 653 -27.71 -18.03 -31.46
C PRO A 653 -28.39 -17.53 -32.74
N ASP A 654 -27.59 -17.05 -33.67
CA ASP A 654 -28.06 -16.55 -34.96
C ASP A 654 -28.64 -17.71 -35.77
N LYS A 655 -29.97 -17.74 -35.90
CA LYS A 655 -30.72 -18.81 -36.57
C LYS A 655 -30.87 -18.58 -38.09
N SER A 656 -30.01 -17.76 -38.69
CA SER A 656 -30.20 -17.27 -40.07
C SER A 656 -29.24 -17.81 -41.14
N SER A 657 -28.44 -18.85 -40.85
CA SER A 657 -27.43 -19.38 -41.80
C SER A 657 -27.63 -20.83 -42.28
N ASP A 658 -28.69 -21.54 -41.86
CA ASP A 658 -28.89 -22.98 -42.17
C ASP A 658 -29.55 -23.28 -43.55
N GLU A 659 -29.74 -22.30 -44.44
CA GLU A 659 -30.39 -22.53 -45.76
C GLU A 659 -29.43 -22.57 -46.97
N ASP A 660 -28.14 -22.23 -46.85
CA ASP A 660 -27.22 -22.13 -48.02
C ASP A 660 -26.06 -23.16 -48.08
N GLU A 661 -25.84 -24.00 -47.05
CA GLU A 661 -24.72 -24.98 -47.07
C GLU A 661 -25.00 -26.33 -47.77
N GLU A 662 -26.21 -26.58 -48.28
CA GLU A 662 -26.52 -27.85 -49.00
C GLU A 662 -25.92 -27.93 -50.43
N SER A 663 -25.32 -26.84 -50.92
CA SER A 663 -24.87 -26.69 -52.31
C SER A 663 -23.43 -27.17 -52.60
N ILE A 664 -22.52 -27.19 -51.61
CA ILE A 664 -21.06 -27.24 -51.87
C ILE A 664 -20.41 -28.63 -51.63
N TRP A 665 -21.09 -29.59 -51.00
CA TRP A 665 -20.47 -30.86 -50.57
C TRP A 665 -20.51 -32.04 -51.57
N THR A 666 -21.00 -31.87 -52.80
CA THR A 666 -21.21 -32.98 -53.76
C THR A 666 -20.07 -33.25 -54.75
N ALA A 667 -18.91 -32.57 -54.63
CA ALA A 667 -17.89 -32.55 -55.70
C ALA A 667 -16.48 -33.14 -55.39
N THR A 668 -16.20 -33.71 -54.21
CA THR A 668 -14.81 -34.20 -53.91
C THR A 668 -14.69 -35.47 -53.08
N ASN A 669 -15.41 -36.55 -53.40
CA ASN A 669 -14.95 -37.89 -52.97
C ASN A 669 -15.45 -39.06 -53.85
N ARG A 670 -14.65 -39.43 -54.86
CA ARG A 670 -14.93 -40.61 -55.71
C ARG A 670 -13.63 -41.30 -56.16
N ARG A 671 -12.94 -41.99 -55.25
CA ARG A 671 -12.02 -43.13 -55.56
C ARG A 671 -11.49 -43.82 -54.29
N ARG A 672 -11.50 -45.17 -54.30
CA ARG A 672 -10.96 -46.11 -53.28
C ARG A 672 -11.73 -46.09 -51.94
N GLY A 673 -12.29 -47.19 -51.40
CA GLY A 673 -12.13 -48.62 -51.71
C GLY A 673 -10.80 -49.16 -51.19
N SER A 674 -10.70 -50.20 -50.35
CA SER A 674 -11.70 -51.22 -49.95
C SER A 674 -11.19 -52.00 -48.71
N LEU A 675 -12.05 -52.89 -48.17
CA LEU A 675 -11.75 -54.05 -47.31
C LEU A 675 -11.39 -53.87 -45.81
N ARG A 676 -12.38 -54.23 -44.98
CA ARG A 676 -12.39 -55.16 -43.82
C ARG A 676 -11.50 -54.94 -42.58
N THR A 677 -11.77 -55.46 -41.38
CA THR A 677 -12.93 -55.89 -40.52
C THR A 677 -12.27 -56.61 -39.29
N ILE A 678 -12.95 -56.71 -38.13
CA ILE A 678 -12.82 -57.74 -37.05
C ILE A 678 -11.98 -57.42 -35.78
N ARG A 679 -12.71 -57.33 -34.63
CA ARG A 679 -12.40 -57.71 -33.21
C ARG A 679 -11.15 -57.15 -32.49
N SER A 680 -10.98 -57.14 -31.15
CA SER A 680 -11.77 -57.21 -29.89
C SER A 680 -10.91 -57.94 -28.83
N GLY A 681 -10.90 -57.49 -27.56
CA GLY A 681 -10.19 -58.14 -26.43
C GLY A 681 -9.02 -57.28 -25.93
N VAL A 682 -8.95 -56.77 -24.70
CA VAL A 682 -8.97 -57.41 -23.35
C VAL A 682 -7.68 -58.18 -23.02
N GLY A 683 -6.88 -57.69 -22.06
CA GLY A 683 -6.05 -58.55 -21.20
C GLY A 683 -4.63 -58.09 -20.80
N ARG A 684 -4.49 -57.66 -19.53
CA ARG A 684 -3.46 -58.07 -18.54
C ARG A 684 -1.92 -57.90 -18.75
N THR A 685 -1.33 -57.11 -17.83
CA THR A 685 -0.17 -57.41 -16.93
C THR A 685 1.15 -58.06 -17.43
N GLY A 686 2.28 -57.42 -17.09
CA GLY A 686 3.64 -58.00 -17.02
C GLY A 686 4.72 -56.92 -17.18
N THR A 687 5.42 -56.49 -16.11
CA THR A 687 6.76 -56.95 -15.65
C THR A 687 7.97 -56.35 -16.37
N THR A 688 8.89 -55.80 -15.59
CA THR A 688 10.23 -55.29 -15.94
C THR A 688 11.20 -56.45 -16.31
N PRO A 689 12.36 -56.17 -16.95
CA PRO A 689 13.56 -55.84 -16.18
C PRO A 689 14.43 -54.69 -16.77
N SER A 690 15.54 -54.44 -16.07
CA SER A 690 16.69 -53.60 -16.40
C SER A 690 17.37 -53.94 -17.73
N ASP A 691 18.23 -53.03 -18.21
CA ASP A 691 19.67 -53.28 -18.33
C ASP A 691 20.46 -51.95 -18.36
N SER A 692 21.76 -52.04 -18.13
CA SER A 692 22.69 -50.93 -17.92
C SER A 692 24.00 -51.20 -18.63
N ASP A 693 24.34 -50.38 -19.61
CA ASP A 693 25.61 -50.47 -20.35
C ASP A 693 26.56 -49.36 -19.88
N GLU A 694 27.62 -49.78 -19.18
CA GLU A 694 28.92 -49.10 -19.18
C GLU A 694 29.72 -49.63 -20.37
N ASP A 695 30.53 -48.80 -21.03
CA ASP A 695 31.86 -49.21 -21.49
C ASP A 695 32.72 -48.00 -21.89
N ASP A 696 34.02 -48.15 -21.68
CA ASP A 696 35.07 -47.15 -21.91
C ASP A 696 35.36 -46.91 -23.41
N ASP A 697 35.98 -45.77 -23.74
CA ASP A 697 37.31 -45.83 -24.38
C ASP A 697 38.13 -44.53 -24.21
N SER A 698 39.37 -44.56 -24.68
CA SER A 698 40.52 -43.94 -24.02
C SER A 698 41.48 -43.19 -24.96
N GLY A 699 42.40 -42.40 -24.40
CA GLY A 699 43.50 -41.73 -25.11
C GLY A 699 43.22 -40.26 -25.54
N GLY A 700 44.21 -39.37 -25.60
CA GLY A 700 45.63 -39.56 -25.31
C GLY A 700 46.43 -38.25 -25.19
N GLU A 701 47.57 -38.39 -24.53
CA GLU A 701 48.71 -37.51 -24.22
C GLU A 701 49.06 -36.26 -25.08
N SER A 702 49.85 -35.38 -24.42
CA SER A 702 50.93 -34.53 -25.01
C SER A 702 50.53 -33.24 -25.77
N SER A 703 51.30 -32.14 -25.75
CA SER A 703 52.54 -31.80 -25.00
C SER A 703 52.81 -30.29 -25.02
N SER A 704 53.56 -29.83 -24.00
CA SER A 704 54.57 -28.74 -24.03
C SER A 704 54.34 -27.43 -24.83
N GLY A 705 54.52 -26.31 -24.12
CA GLY A 705 55.67 -25.44 -24.44
C GLY A 705 55.39 -23.94 -24.59
N PRO A 706 56.32 -23.03 -24.23
CA PRO A 706 56.02 -21.61 -23.97
C PRO A 706 56.80 -20.61 -24.86
N GLN A 707 56.48 -19.32 -24.69
CA GLN A 707 57.27 -18.06 -24.88
C GLN A 707 56.34 -16.95 -25.41
N GLU A 708 56.18 -15.78 -24.77
CA GLU A 708 57.07 -14.65 -24.43
C GLU A 708 56.99 -13.48 -25.44
N GLY A 709 56.93 -12.26 -24.90
CA GLY A 709 57.00 -10.97 -25.61
C GLY A 709 55.72 -10.53 -26.34
N SER A 710 55.51 -9.24 -26.63
CA SER A 710 56.04 -7.98 -26.05
C SER A 710 55.29 -6.81 -26.72
N ASP A 711 55.26 -5.64 -26.07
CA ASP A 711 55.03 -4.29 -26.65
C ASP A 711 53.63 -4.03 -27.28
N GLU A 712 52.82 -3.07 -26.81
CA GLU A 712 52.94 -1.59 -26.84
C GLU A 712 52.41 -0.96 -28.15
N SER A 713 51.95 0.30 -28.04
CA SER A 713 51.40 1.20 -29.09
C SER A 713 49.91 1.12 -29.46
N THR A 714 49.15 1.98 -28.77
CA THR A 714 48.30 3.05 -29.32
C THR A 714 47.50 2.90 -30.63
N ASP A 715 46.22 3.23 -30.49
CA ASP A 715 45.43 4.17 -31.32
C ASP A 715 44.52 3.71 -32.48
N VAL A 716 43.24 4.07 -32.26
CA VAL A 716 42.31 4.73 -33.20
C VAL A 716 41.40 3.89 -34.13
N GLU A 717 40.10 4.15 -33.92
CA GLU A 717 38.93 4.06 -34.81
C GLU A 717 38.08 2.78 -35.04
N GLN A 718 36.77 3.03 -34.92
CA GLN A 718 35.61 2.47 -35.64
C GLN A 718 35.38 0.94 -35.67
N GLY A 719 34.33 0.49 -34.95
CA GLY A 719 33.76 -0.84 -35.12
C GLY A 719 32.36 -1.01 -34.51
N ARG A 720 31.30 -0.88 -35.32
CA ARG A 720 29.90 -1.14 -34.89
C ARG A 720 29.71 -2.63 -34.60
N GLY A 721 29.01 -3.03 -33.52
CA GLY A 721 28.74 -4.47 -33.38
C GLY A 721 27.96 -5.09 -32.22
N VAL A 722 27.04 -4.43 -31.50
CA VAL A 722 26.06 -5.18 -30.67
C VAL A 722 24.65 -4.61 -30.78
N CYS A 723 23.87 -5.12 -31.72
CA CYS A 723 22.44 -4.80 -31.84
C CYS A 723 21.63 -6.06 -32.19
N ARG A 724 21.50 -7.01 -31.24
CA ARG A 724 20.57 -8.15 -31.31
C ARG A 724 20.41 -8.89 -29.96
N LEU A 725 19.65 -8.29 -29.03
CA LEU A 725 18.98 -9.03 -27.94
C LEU A 725 17.91 -8.14 -27.27
N ARG A 726 16.90 -7.76 -28.07
CA ARG A 726 15.68 -7.08 -27.62
C ARG A 726 14.46 -7.61 -28.37
N ARG A 727 13.95 -8.75 -27.91
CA ARG A 727 12.56 -9.24 -28.12
C ARG A 727 12.37 -10.54 -27.35
N LEU A 728 12.05 -10.41 -26.07
CA LEU A 728 11.33 -11.37 -25.21
C LEU A 728 11.11 -10.65 -23.86
N PHE A 729 10.10 -11.08 -23.11
CA PHE A 729 9.68 -10.52 -21.81
C PHE A 729 9.14 -9.08 -21.81
N TRP A 730 7.88 -8.95 -22.24
CA TRP A 730 6.89 -8.09 -21.58
C TRP A 730 5.51 -8.74 -21.72
N CYS A 731 5.12 -9.56 -20.74
CA CYS A 731 3.79 -10.19 -20.68
C CYS A 731 3.47 -10.70 -19.25
N ARG A 732 3.35 -9.76 -18.30
CA ARG A 732 2.45 -9.82 -17.13
C ARG A 732 2.45 -8.49 -16.39
#